data_AF-A0A8H6FSC1-F1
#
_entry.id   AF-A0A8H6FSC1-F1
#
_cell.length_a   1.000
_cell.length_b   1.000
_cell.length_c   1.000
_cell.angle_alpha   90.00
_cell.angle_beta   90.00
_cell.angle_gamma   90.00
#
_symmetry.space_group_name_H-M   'P 1'
#
loop_
_entity.id
_entity.type
_entity.pdbx_description
1 polymer ?
#
loop_
_entity_poly.entity_id
_entity_poly.type
_entity_poly.pdbx_seq_one_letter_code
_entity_poly.pdbx_strand_id
1 'polypeptide(L)'
;MSSTPDRPPLKWSTQFDVLPLEATPPLRGDKIILPPSALEQLLSAATVTISNISQPATANFDPYNPYSFAAERHAREQMVEQQQNLPHPLTFRLVNPANGRIVFAGIREFSAAENVVGLSPFLRQSLGFGGEKGPEEVSGIDHDMEVNRSGVQEADGTFPRLTVHVQEIPKGTYVKLRPLEAGYDPEDWKALLEQYLRDNYTTLTNGEVLAVPAGKEVFRFLVDGLKPNEEAISLVDTDLEVDIEPLNEDQARENLQKLVQKSKRAPGTSEGSSAGGTVDANTNDTGQVRPGEYVDYSLEQWDKGRDLEFELTALDNDKDVDLFVSPFGANHRSKPREEEFVFGDFSSRATKRVKIRHTNADLDNAEALWVSVRGYGESDQDAQGQAPLQYNFRVSSIDGLSISNQDDTTMNDDEPIGPDEERCTNCHQAVPKRTMFLHQNFCLRNNILCPHCHLVYQKSSSEWQNHWHCPHDSFHGNTLSSHTKHDSLMHTSRPCPSCDYEAANTPDLAHHRTTTCPGKLILCQFCHLQVPQQGSEDPSSDSAEVILSGLTPHELSDGARTTECHICSKIVRLRDMSTHLKHHDLQRLSRSKPRLCGNVNCGRTLDGVNKGGEVKVKGPRNDLGVCDVCFGPLYVTMYDPDGKALRRRVERKYLTQLLTGCGQSWCRNGYCKTGRRNIGMAAESQSMSSKEALAMIKPILEGLKEGNVPMHFCTDEASQKRRSLAEMVAAEGDQSRKGKAKERQNMTENSGYEPEWCVASLEATGGDLDKARGWLRDFAPTRAEAAK
;
A
#
# COMPACT_ATOMS: atom_id res chain seq x y z
N MET A 1 37.03 20.02 0.62
CA MET A 1 36.74 21.25 1.40
C MET A 1 36.69 22.42 0.45
N SER A 2 35.52 22.67 -0.13
CA SER A 2 35.24 23.84 -0.95
C SER A 2 34.69 24.91 0.00
N SER A 3 35.47 25.96 0.23
CA SER A 3 35.04 27.15 0.96
C SER A 3 34.01 27.88 0.09
N THR A 4 32.74 27.83 0.50
CA THR A 4 31.67 28.68 -0.05
C THR A 4 32.04 30.15 0.17
N PRO A 5 31.90 31.02 -0.85
CA PRO A 5 32.18 32.44 -0.68
C PRO A 5 31.17 33.06 0.31
N ASP A 6 31.68 33.82 1.27
CA ASP A 6 30.91 34.55 2.29
C ASP A 6 29.89 35.49 1.61
N ARG A 7 28.61 35.09 1.62
CA ARG A 7 27.48 35.96 1.24
C ARG A 7 27.18 36.85 2.44
N PRO A 8 27.00 38.18 2.28
CA PRO A 8 26.63 39.04 3.41
C PRO A 8 25.27 38.59 3.98
N PRO A 9 25.12 38.49 5.32
CA PRO A 9 23.90 37.97 5.93
C PRO A 9 22.71 38.87 5.62
N LEU A 10 21.57 38.27 5.28
CA LEU A 10 20.32 38.99 5.01
C LEU A 10 19.88 39.74 6.26
N LYS A 11 19.81 41.08 6.19
CA LYS A 11 19.38 41.94 7.30
C LYS A 11 17.97 42.47 7.05
N TRP A 12 17.01 41.98 7.82
CA TRP A 12 15.63 42.47 7.83
C TRP A 12 15.08 42.46 9.25
N SER A 13 14.28 43.49 9.60
CA SER A 13 13.62 43.58 10.90
C SER A 13 12.34 44.41 10.82
N THR A 14 11.26 43.89 11.40
CA THR A 14 9.95 44.54 11.46
C THR A 14 9.26 44.23 12.80
N GLN A 15 8.40 45.13 13.27
CA GLN A 15 7.56 44.93 14.46
C GLN A 15 6.15 44.51 14.05
N PHE A 16 5.60 43.51 14.72
CA PHE A 16 4.25 43.00 14.50
C PHE A 16 3.46 42.92 15.80
N ASP A 17 2.14 43.01 15.69
CA ASP A 17 1.22 42.75 16.78
C ASP A 17 0.95 41.24 16.87
N VAL A 18 1.00 40.68 18.08
CA VAL A 18 0.79 39.24 18.30
C VAL A 18 -0.71 38.94 18.33
N LEU A 19 -1.19 38.10 17.41
CA LEU A 19 -2.59 37.69 17.33
C LEU A 19 -3.01 36.92 18.60
N PRO A 20 -4.27 36.92 19.07
CA PRO A 20 -4.74 36.01 20.13
C PRO A 20 -4.70 34.52 19.73
N LEU A 21 -4.63 33.60 20.70
CA LEU A 21 -4.51 32.16 20.43
C LEU A 21 -5.73 31.60 19.67
N GLU A 22 -6.93 32.10 20.01
CA GLU A 22 -8.20 31.71 19.38
C GLU A 22 -8.29 32.09 17.90
N ALA A 23 -7.53 33.11 17.48
CA ALA A 23 -7.50 33.58 16.11
C ALA A 23 -6.30 33.03 15.32
N THR A 24 -5.32 32.40 15.98
CA THR A 24 -4.18 31.77 15.29
C THR A 24 -4.54 30.37 14.79
N PRO A 25 -4.22 30.02 13.53
CA PRO A 25 -4.27 28.64 13.07
C PRO A 25 -3.46 27.72 14.00
N PRO A 26 -3.80 26.42 14.11
CA PRO A 26 -3.07 25.49 14.97
C PRO A 26 -1.62 25.34 14.48
N LEU A 27 -0.70 26.00 15.19
CA LEU A 27 0.74 25.97 14.99
C LEU A 27 1.38 25.04 16.01
N ARG A 28 2.26 24.14 15.54
CA ARG A 28 3.03 23.22 16.39
C ARG A 28 4.52 23.61 16.39
N GLY A 29 5.20 23.33 17.49
CA GLY A 29 6.64 23.59 17.67
C GLY A 29 7.05 25.07 17.54
N ASP A 30 8.12 25.36 16.81
CA ASP A 30 8.73 26.69 16.69
C ASP A 30 8.28 27.49 15.44
N LYS A 31 7.12 27.15 14.89
CA LYS A 31 6.63 27.74 13.65
C LYS A 31 5.87 29.06 13.86
N ILE A 32 6.14 30.04 13.01
CA ILE A 32 5.41 31.31 12.93
C ILE A 32 4.69 31.48 11.59
N ILE A 33 3.72 32.38 11.56
CA ILE A 33 3.06 32.87 10.33
C ILE A 33 3.30 34.38 10.25
N LEU A 34 3.79 34.84 9.09
CA LEU A 34 4.04 36.25 8.78
C LEU A 34 3.09 36.76 7.69
N PRO A 35 2.92 38.07 7.53
CA PRO A 35 2.09 38.62 6.45
C PRO A 35 2.79 38.56 5.09
N PRO A 36 2.05 38.57 3.97
CA PRO A 36 2.60 38.64 2.62
C PRO A 36 3.57 39.81 2.41
N SER A 37 3.30 40.98 3.01
CA SER A 37 4.20 42.13 2.95
C SER A 37 5.59 41.86 3.52
N ALA A 38 5.72 40.96 4.50
CA ALA A 38 7.02 40.55 5.03
C ALA A 38 7.82 39.80 3.96
N LEU A 39 7.19 38.92 3.16
CA LEU A 39 7.87 38.21 2.07
C LEU A 39 8.38 39.18 1.00
N GLU A 40 7.56 40.16 0.60
CA GLU A 40 7.95 41.18 -0.37
C GLU A 40 9.15 42.00 0.14
N GLN A 41 9.12 42.38 1.42
CA GLN A 41 10.24 43.08 2.05
C GLN A 41 11.51 42.22 2.11
N LEU A 42 11.40 40.93 2.39
CA LEU A 42 12.53 39.99 2.40
C LEU A 42 13.16 39.84 1.01
N LEU A 43 12.34 39.70 -0.03
CA LEU A 43 12.80 39.64 -1.42
C LEU A 43 13.47 40.96 -1.85
N SER A 44 12.93 42.11 -1.40
CA SER A 44 13.56 43.40 -1.63
C SER A 44 14.90 43.54 -0.90
N ALA A 45 15.01 43.05 0.33
CA ALA A 45 16.25 43.08 1.10
C ALA A 45 17.33 42.15 0.48
N ALA A 46 16.92 41.02 -0.09
CA ALA A 46 17.80 40.08 -0.78
C ALA A 46 18.36 40.63 -2.11
N THR A 47 17.60 41.47 -2.82
CA THR A 47 18.07 42.10 -4.08
C THR A 47 19.05 43.26 -3.83
N VAL A 48 18.89 43.98 -2.72
CA VAL A 48 19.77 45.10 -2.35
C VAL A 48 21.16 44.64 -1.91
N THR A 49 21.29 43.50 -1.20
CA THR A 49 22.60 42.98 -0.76
C THR A 49 23.50 42.55 -1.93
N ILE A 50 22.91 42.13 -3.06
CA ILE A 50 23.65 41.65 -4.24
C ILE A 50 24.00 42.82 -5.19
N SER A 51 23.17 43.86 -5.26
CA SER A 51 23.37 45.02 -6.15
C SER A 51 24.65 45.83 -5.86
N ASN A 52 25.21 45.71 -4.65
CA ASN A 52 26.51 46.32 -4.30
C ASN A 52 27.73 45.62 -4.93
N ILE A 53 27.53 44.49 -5.61
CA ILE A 53 28.56 43.82 -6.41
C ILE A 53 28.43 44.33 -7.86
N SER A 54 28.92 45.54 -8.11
CA SER A 54 29.10 46.03 -9.48
C SER A 54 30.28 45.29 -10.13
N GLN A 55 30.05 44.10 -10.68
CA GLN A 55 31.08 43.35 -11.40
C GLN A 55 31.13 43.75 -12.89
N PRO A 56 32.34 43.91 -13.47
CA PRO A 56 32.51 44.17 -14.89
C PRO A 56 32.09 42.94 -15.71
N ALA A 57 31.68 43.18 -16.97
CA ALA A 57 31.42 42.12 -17.93
C ALA A 57 32.56 41.09 -17.97
N THR A 58 32.24 39.82 -18.22
CA THR A 58 33.26 38.77 -18.32
C THR A 58 34.37 39.20 -19.28
N ALA A 59 35.64 38.97 -18.94
CA ALA A 59 36.80 39.52 -19.66
C ALA A 59 36.88 39.11 -21.16
N ASN A 60 36.03 38.18 -21.60
CA ASN A 60 35.93 37.66 -22.97
C ASN A 60 34.59 38.00 -23.67
N PHE A 61 33.82 38.98 -23.17
CA PHE A 61 32.55 39.38 -23.78
C PHE A 61 32.77 40.17 -25.08
N ASP A 62 32.50 39.53 -26.22
CA ASP A 62 32.44 40.18 -27.54
C ASP A 62 30.96 40.44 -27.94
N PRO A 63 30.55 41.71 -28.14
CA PRO A 63 29.18 42.08 -28.52
C PRO A 63 28.72 41.57 -29.89
N TYR A 64 29.66 41.18 -30.76
CA TYR A 64 29.35 40.79 -32.15
C TYR A 64 29.41 39.27 -32.37
N ASN A 65 29.78 38.49 -31.36
CA ASN A 65 29.79 37.03 -31.45
C ASN A 65 28.50 36.45 -30.81
N PRO A 66 27.64 35.76 -31.59
CA PRO A 66 26.36 35.24 -31.10
C PRO A 66 26.52 34.20 -29.99
N TYR A 67 27.66 33.50 -29.91
CA TYR A 67 27.92 32.50 -28.88
C TYR A 67 28.33 33.11 -27.53
N SER A 68 29.15 34.17 -27.52
CA SER A 68 29.48 34.90 -26.28
C SER A 68 28.28 35.69 -25.76
N PHE A 69 27.46 36.25 -26.66
CA PHE A 69 26.23 36.93 -26.28
C PHE A 69 25.20 35.98 -25.67
N ALA A 70 25.03 34.78 -26.24
CA ALA A 70 24.16 33.74 -25.67
C ALA A 70 24.68 33.23 -24.31
N ALA A 71 26.00 33.03 -24.18
CA ALA A 71 26.61 32.63 -22.91
C ALA A 71 26.45 33.69 -21.81
N GLU A 72 26.68 34.97 -22.14
CA GLU A 72 26.49 36.09 -21.19
C GLU A 72 25.01 36.27 -20.81
N ARG A 73 24.09 36.08 -21.76
CA ARG A 73 22.64 36.12 -21.50
C ARG A 73 22.22 34.99 -20.57
N HIS A 74 22.64 33.76 -20.83
CA HIS A 74 22.37 32.62 -19.94
C HIS A 74 23.01 32.81 -18.56
N ALA A 75 24.22 33.36 -18.48
CA ALA A 75 24.86 33.68 -17.20
C ALA A 75 24.08 34.74 -16.42
N ARG A 76 23.56 35.78 -17.10
CA ARG A 76 22.70 36.80 -16.48
C ARG A 76 21.34 36.25 -16.06
N GLU A 77 20.72 35.39 -16.87
CA GLU A 77 19.45 34.71 -16.53
C GLU A 77 19.62 33.83 -15.28
N GLN A 78 20.69 33.02 -15.21
CA GLN A 78 21.01 32.22 -14.02
C GLN A 78 21.31 33.09 -12.78
N MET A 79 21.95 34.25 -12.94
CA MET A 79 22.16 35.18 -11.83
C MET A 79 20.87 35.85 -11.36
N VAL A 80 19.94 36.19 -12.27
CA VAL A 80 18.62 36.74 -11.90
C VAL A 80 17.78 35.70 -11.16
N GLU A 81 17.84 34.42 -11.57
CA GLU A 81 17.22 33.32 -10.84
C GLU A 81 17.84 33.14 -9.44
N GLN A 82 19.17 33.25 -9.30
CA GLN A 82 19.84 33.22 -8.00
C GLN A 82 19.52 34.46 -7.12
N GLN A 83 19.24 35.62 -7.72
CA GLN A 83 18.86 36.85 -7.02
C GLN A 83 17.48 36.76 -6.35
N GLN A 84 16.58 35.90 -6.85
CA GLN A 84 15.23 35.71 -6.29
C GLN A 84 15.16 34.61 -5.22
N ASN A 85 16.24 33.85 -5.01
CA ASN A 85 16.27 32.77 -4.04
C ASN A 85 16.70 33.25 -2.65
N LEU A 86 15.74 33.23 -1.71
CA LEU A 86 15.98 33.41 -0.29
C LEU A 86 16.81 32.23 0.28
N PRO A 87 17.64 32.46 1.31
CA PRO A 87 18.39 31.39 1.95
C PRO A 87 17.43 30.37 2.58
N HIS A 88 17.71 29.08 2.39
CA HIS A 88 16.99 27.98 3.01
C HIS A 88 17.91 27.31 4.05
N PRO A 89 17.48 27.14 5.32
CA PRO A 89 16.20 27.51 5.91
C PRO A 89 16.09 29.00 6.31
N LEU A 90 14.89 29.57 6.20
CA LEU A 90 14.57 30.91 6.73
C LEU A 90 14.31 30.86 8.24
N THR A 91 15.19 31.48 9.00
CA THR A 91 15.15 31.50 10.47
C THR A 91 15.03 32.93 11.00
N PHE A 92 14.25 33.08 12.07
CA PHE A 92 13.87 34.36 12.64
C PHE A 92 14.21 34.42 14.12
N ARG A 93 14.84 35.52 14.53
CA ARG A 93 15.06 35.87 15.94
C ARG A 93 13.89 36.72 16.42
N LEU A 94 13.11 36.19 17.33
CA LEU A 94 11.96 36.84 17.95
C LEU A 94 12.40 37.49 19.25
N VAL A 95 12.12 38.79 19.39
CA VAL A 95 12.45 39.56 20.58
C VAL A 95 11.18 40.18 21.14
N ASN A 96 10.85 39.81 22.37
CA ASN A 96 9.80 40.50 23.10
C ASN A 96 10.40 41.78 23.73
N PRO A 97 10.01 42.99 23.29
CA PRO A 97 10.55 44.24 23.81
C PRO A 97 10.15 44.51 25.26
N ALA A 98 9.11 43.86 25.79
CA ALA A 98 8.61 44.11 27.15
C ALA A 98 9.45 43.42 28.23
N ASN A 99 9.95 42.21 27.98
CA ASN A 99 10.72 41.42 28.96
C ASN A 99 12.14 41.07 28.48
N GLY A 100 12.52 41.46 27.27
CA GLY A 100 13.84 41.20 26.69
C GLY A 100 14.11 39.73 26.36
N ARG A 101 13.11 38.84 26.42
CA ARG A 101 13.27 37.43 26.05
C ARG A 101 13.45 37.27 24.56
N ILE A 102 14.34 36.35 24.20
CA ILE A 102 14.76 36.06 22.83
C ILE A 102 14.52 34.58 22.57
N VAL A 103 13.83 34.27 21.48
CA VAL A 103 13.59 32.89 21.03
C VAL A 103 13.74 32.84 19.52
N PHE A 104 14.24 31.73 18.99
CA PHE A 104 14.37 31.52 17.55
C PHE A 104 13.20 30.69 17.02
N ALA A 105 12.80 30.96 15.79
CA ALA A 105 11.65 30.35 15.15
C ALA A 105 11.85 30.20 13.64
N GLY A 106 11.17 29.23 13.04
CA GLY A 106 11.08 29.10 11.58
C GLY A 106 9.72 29.54 11.04
N ILE A 107 9.70 29.90 9.77
CA ILE A 107 8.46 30.26 9.07
C ILE A 107 7.72 29.02 8.60
N ARG A 108 6.38 28.98 8.80
CA ARG A 108 5.51 28.00 8.14
C ARG A 108 4.99 28.52 6.81
N GLU A 109 4.40 29.72 6.82
CA GLU A 109 3.80 30.35 5.65
C GLU A 109 3.64 31.87 5.82
N PHE A 110 3.40 32.56 4.70
CA PHE A 110 3.17 34.00 4.63
C PHE A 110 1.68 34.31 4.36
N SER A 111 0.81 33.98 5.32
CA SER A 111 -0.65 34.07 5.17
C SER A 111 -1.33 34.97 6.22
N ALA A 112 -0.58 35.58 7.15
CA ALA A 112 -1.18 36.41 8.19
C ALA A 112 -1.73 37.73 7.64
N ALA A 113 -2.68 38.33 8.35
CA ALA A 113 -3.13 39.68 8.09
C ALA A 113 -1.98 40.70 8.28
N GLU A 114 -2.05 41.81 7.55
CA GLU A 114 -1.03 42.86 7.59
C GLU A 114 -0.80 43.39 9.02
N ASN A 115 0.48 43.60 9.36
CA ASN A 115 0.96 44.03 10.70
C ASN A 115 0.75 43.04 11.86
N VAL A 116 0.34 41.79 11.58
CA VAL A 116 0.09 40.79 12.62
C VAL A 116 0.98 39.56 12.45
N VAL A 117 1.38 38.93 13.57
CA VAL A 117 2.15 37.68 13.61
C VAL A 117 1.40 36.58 14.36
N GLY A 118 1.36 35.39 13.77
CA GLY A 118 0.87 34.17 14.42
C GLY A 118 2.01 33.43 15.11
N LEU A 119 1.87 33.19 16.42
CA LEU A 119 2.83 32.43 17.24
C LEU A 119 2.21 31.13 17.74
N SER A 120 3.01 30.06 17.76
CA SER A 120 2.64 28.79 18.40
C SER A 120 2.46 28.94 19.92
N PRO A 121 1.72 28.03 20.59
CA PRO A 121 1.56 28.04 22.05
C PRO A 121 2.91 28.00 22.78
N PHE A 122 3.84 27.18 22.27
CA PHE A 122 5.21 27.07 22.78
C PHE A 122 5.95 28.42 22.74
N LEU A 123 5.99 29.08 21.57
CA LEU A 123 6.67 30.37 21.41
C LEU A 123 6.07 31.48 22.30
N ARG A 124 4.75 31.48 22.49
CA ARG A 124 4.10 32.45 23.40
C ARG A 124 4.51 32.26 24.85
N GLN A 125 4.61 31.01 25.30
CA GLN A 125 5.03 30.68 26.65
C GLN A 125 6.50 31.08 26.86
N SER A 126 7.39 30.70 25.94
CA SER A 126 8.81 31.07 25.99
C SER A 126 9.02 32.59 25.97
N LEU A 127 8.34 33.31 25.08
CA LEU A 127 8.41 34.77 24.98
C LEU A 127 7.68 35.50 26.12
N GLY A 128 6.94 34.81 26.99
CA GLY A 128 6.27 35.39 28.17
C GLY A 128 5.01 36.20 27.84
N PHE A 129 4.31 35.88 26.75
CA PHE A 129 2.99 36.45 26.43
C PHE A 129 1.82 35.64 27.04
N GLY A 130 2.11 34.50 27.67
CA GLY A 130 1.16 33.80 28.53
C GLY A 130 1.20 34.39 29.94
N GLY A 131 0.05 34.76 30.48
CA GLY A 131 -0.05 35.29 31.85
C GLY A 131 0.59 34.34 32.86
N GLU A 132 1.29 34.93 33.83
CA GLU A 132 1.92 34.22 34.94
C GLU A 132 0.90 33.34 35.69
N LYS A 133 0.98 32.03 35.49
CA LYS A 133 0.75 31.08 36.56
C LYS A 133 2.06 30.34 36.80
N GLY A 134 2.68 30.65 37.94
CA GLY A 134 3.76 29.86 38.50
C GLY A 134 3.30 28.42 38.80
N PRO A 135 4.25 27.53 39.14
CA PRO A 135 4.12 26.10 38.95
C PRO A 135 3.39 25.43 40.12
N GLU A 136 2.06 25.54 40.19
CA GLU A 136 1.21 24.63 40.93
C GLU A 136 -0.11 24.41 40.17
N GLU A 137 -0.39 23.13 39.89
CA GLU A 137 -1.67 22.56 39.43
C GLU A 137 -2.18 22.99 38.03
N VAL A 138 -1.85 22.18 37.01
CA VAL A 138 -2.78 21.91 35.89
C VAL A 138 -3.19 20.45 36.00
N SER A 139 -4.07 20.19 36.96
CA SER A 139 -4.98 19.07 36.96
C SER A 139 -6.24 19.48 36.19
N GLY A 140 -6.64 18.64 35.23
CA GLY A 140 -7.96 18.69 34.59
C GLY A 140 -8.05 19.55 33.34
N ILE A 141 -8.12 18.90 32.18
CA ILE A 141 -8.94 19.39 31.08
C ILE A 141 -9.96 18.30 30.78
N ASP A 142 -11.07 18.38 31.50
CA ASP A 142 -12.39 18.09 30.94
C ASP A 142 -12.71 19.20 29.93
N HIS A 143 -13.29 18.82 28.79
CA HIS A 143 -14.09 19.74 27.99
C HIS A 143 -15.28 19.00 27.36
N ASP A 144 -16.35 18.96 28.14
CA ASP A 144 -17.71 19.16 27.64
C ASP A 144 -18.32 20.34 28.42
N MET A 145 -18.73 21.39 27.70
CA MET A 145 -20.09 21.98 27.76
C MET A 145 -20.16 23.40 27.20
N GLU A 146 -20.99 23.49 26.16
CA GLU A 146 -22.06 24.46 25.94
C GLU A 146 -21.81 25.99 25.99
N VAL A 147 -22.02 26.55 24.79
CA VAL A 147 -22.60 27.85 24.45
C VAL A 147 -23.26 28.60 25.61
N ASN A 148 -22.66 29.74 25.98
CA ASN A 148 -23.45 30.87 26.46
C ASN A 148 -22.94 32.19 25.87
N ARG A 149 -23.72 32.72 24.92
CA ARG A 149 -23.63 34.11 24.45
C ARG A 149 -23.97 35.04 25.62
N SER A 150 -23.04 35.91 26.01
CA SER A 150 -23.30 37.33 26.31
C SER A 150 -22.04 38.03 26.84
N GLY A 151 -21.74 39.21 26.30
CA GLY A 151 -20.87 40.18 26.96
C GLY A 151 -19.61 40.54 26.20
N VAL A 152 -19.74 41.23 25.06
CA VAL A 152 -18.67 42.08 24.54
C VAL A 152 -18.41 43.15 25.59
N GLN A 153 -17.29 43.05 26.30
CA GLN A 153 -16.67 44.18 26.99
C GLN A 153 -15.35 44.46 26.28
N GLU A 154 -15.38 45.53 25.49
CA GLU A 154 -14.24 46.19 24.89
C GLU A 154 -13.21 46.51 25.98
N ALA A 155 -12.12 45.76 26.01
CA ALA A 155 -10.90 46.14 26.72
C ALA A 155 -9.92 46.70 25.70
N ASP A 156 -9.41 47.91 25.98
CA ASP A 156 -8.49 48.72 25.19
C ASP A 156 -7.54 47.90 24.28
N GLY A 157 -7.72 48.05 22.98
CA GLY A 157 -7.04 47.32 21.91
C GLY A 157 -5.56 47.68 21.74
N THR A 158 -4.71 47.23 22.67
CA THR A 158 -3.26 47.19 22.45
C THR A 158 -2.78 45.74 22.49
N PHE A 159 -2.64 45.13 21.31
CA PHE A 159 -2.02 43.82 21.19
C PHE A 159 -0.54 43.87 21.63
N PRO A 160 -0.01 42.80 22.25
CA PRO A 160 1.41 42.75 22.60
C PRO A 160 2.27 42.81 21.34
N ARG A 161 3.31 43.64 21.36
CA ARG A 161 4.23 43.83 20.22
C ARG A 161 5.39 42.85 20.27
N LEU A 162 5.78 42.35 19.11
CA LEU A 162 6.94 41.49 18.91
C LEU A 162 7.86 42.07 17.83
N THR A 163 9.17 42.09 18.07
CA THR A 163 10.15 42.45 17.04
C THR A 163 10.71 41.18 16.41
N VAL A 164 10.59 41.06 15.09
CA VAL A 164 11.06 39.92 14.32
C VAL A 164 12.28 40.35 13.52
N HIS A 165 13.39 39.61 13.64
CA HIS A 165 14.60 39.80 12.85
C HIS A 165 14.88 38.54 12.02
N VAL A 166 15.30 38.70 10.77
CA VAL A 166 15.92 37.57 10.05
C VAL A 166 17.33 37.41 10.55
N GLN A 167 17.67 36.18 10.91
CA GLN A 167 19.02 35.84 11.34
C GLN A 167 19.33 34.41 10.94
N GLU A 168 20.35 34.24 10.09
CA GLU A 168 20.89 32.93 9.77
C GLU A 168 21.65 32.39 10.98
N ILE A 169 21.23 31.21 11.47
CA ILE A 169 21.87 30.50 12.58
C ILE A 169 22.64 29.27 12.06
N PRO A 170 23.73 28.87 12.72
CA PRO A 170 24.53 27.73 12.27
C PRO A 170 23.77 26.41 12.43
N LYS A 171 24.19 25.43 11.63
CA LYS A 171 23.71 24.05 11.71
C LYS A 171 24.14 23.40 13.02
N GLY A 172 23.20 22.77 13.70
CA GLY A 172 23.46 22.02 14.94
C GLY A 172 24.22 20.73 14.68
N THR A 173 25.15 20.40 15.58
CA THR A 173 25.85 19.10 15.58
C THR A 173 25.58 18.28 16.84
N TYR A 174 25.28 18.93 17.97
CA TYR A 174 25.01 18.26 19.22
C TYR A 174 24.03 19.06 20.09
N VAL A 175 23.11 18.36 20.74
CA VAL A 175 22.20 18.90 21.76
C VAL A 175 22.23 18.05 23.02
N LYS A 176 22.26 18.72 24.16
CA LYS A 176 22.14 18.12 25.48
C LYS A 176 20.76 18.43 26.04
N LEU A 177 19.96 17.38 26.24
CA LEU A 177 18.61 17.45 26.77
C LEU A 177 18.57 16.87 28.18
N ARG A 178 17.87 17.53 29.10
CA ARG A 178 17.60 17.01 30.44
C ARG A 178 16.10 16.79 30.65
N PRO A 179 15.62 15.56 30.93
CA PRO A 179 14.21 15.34 31.24
C PRO A 179 13.87 15.95 32.59
N LEU A 180 12.72 16.62 32.69
CA LEU A 180 12.21 17.17 33.95
C LEU A 180 11.53 16.10 34.82
N GLU A 181 11.10 14.98 34.21
CA GLU A 181 10.31 13.91 34.84
C GLU A 181 11.04 12.56 34.81
N ALA A 182 10.76 11.68 35.77
CA ALA A 182 11.41 10.38 35.93
C ALA A 182 10.60 9.22 35.33
N GLY A 183 11.27 8.28 34.67
CA GLY A 183 10.64 7.12 34.01
C GLY A 183 10.98 7.07 32.54
N TYR A 184 12.26 7.29 32.24
CA TYR A 184 12.69 7.82 30.98
C TYR A 184 13.56 6.79 30.24
N ASP A 185 13.12 6.29 29.07
CA ASP A 185 13.74 5.15 28.36
C ASP A 185 14.61 5.61 27.17
N PRO A 186 15.95 5.63 27.29
CA PRO A 186 16.82 6.23 26.28
C PRO A 186 16.70 5.63 24.87
N GLU A 187 16.30 4.36 24.75
CA GLU A 187 16.22 3.65 23.46
C GLU A 187 14.92 3.94 22.70
N ASP A 188 13.77 3.91 23.37
CA ASP A 188 12.45 4.12 22.76
C ASP A 188 12.28 5.55 22.22
N TRP A 189 13.00 6.52 22.79
CA TRP A 189 12.66 7.93 22.59
C TRP A 189 13.53 8.66 21.59
N LYS A 190 14.66 8.07 21.22
CA LYS A 190 15.51 8.65 20.18
C LYS A 190 14.72 8.83 18.88
N ALA A 191 13.96 7.80 18.49
CA ALA A 191 13.10 7.85 17.30
C ALA A 191 11.94 8.85 17.45
N LEU A 192 11.30 8.90 18.63
CA LEU A 192 10.20 9.82 18.91
C LEU A 192 10.66 11.28 18.88
N LEU A 193 11.78 11.58 19.54
CA LEU A 193 12.40 12.91 19.53
C LEU A 193 12.87 13.29 18.13
N GLU A 194 13.46 12.38 17.38
CA GLU A 194 13.89 12.64 16.00
C GLU A 194 12.71 13.02 15.11
N GLN A 195 11.64 12.22 15.12
CA GLN A 195 10.43 12.51 14.34
C GLN A 195 9.80 13.83 14.79
N TYR A 196 9.62 14.02 16.10
CA TYR A 196 8.95 15.21 16.63
C TYR A 196 9.73 16.50 16.35
N LEU A 197 11.06 16.47 16.50
CA LEU A 197 11.92 17.61 16.17
C LEU A 197 11.91 17.89 14.67
N ARG A 198 11.96 16.87 13.81
CA ARG A 198 11.93 17.03 12.34
C ARG A 198 10.64 17.68 11.86
N ASP A 199 9.49 17.24 12.38
CA ASP A 199 8.18 17.70 11.90
C ASP A 199 7.80 19.08 12.47
N ASN A 200 8.16 19.36 13.73
CA ASN A 200 7.64 20.53 14.45
C ASN A 200 8.68 21.62 14.70
N TYR A 201 9.99 21.32 14.69
CA TYR A 201 11.05 22.26 15.06
C TYR A 201 12.04 22.53 13.92
N THR A 202 12.27 23.81 13.62
CA THR A 202 13.33 24.28 12.70
C THR A 202 14.59 24.70 13.46
N THR A 203 14.41 25.20 14.67
CA THR A 203 15.44 25.82 15.50
C THR A 203 15.30 25.36 16.95
N LEU A 204 16.43 25.26 17.65
CA LEU A 204 16.45 25.05 19.10
C LEU A 204 17.20 26.20 19.75
N THR A 205 16.60 26.77 20.79
CA THR A 205 17.17 27.85 21.61
C THR A 205 17.67 27.27 22.93
N ASN A 206 18.85 27.69 23.39
CA ASN A 206 19.42 27.22 24.65
C ASN A 206 18.60 27.71 25.86
N GLY A 207 18.37 26.84 26.85
CA GLY A 207 17.63 27.16 28.07
C GLY A 207 16.10 27.04 27.95
N GLU A 208 15.56 26.70 26.78
CA GLU A 208 14.13 26.50 26.57
C GLU A 208 13.67 25.08 26.94
N VAL A 209 12.39 24.96 27.31
CA VAL A 209 11.79 23.67 27.69
C VAL A 209 10.97 23.11 26.52
N LEU A 210 11.49 22.06 25.89
CA LEU A 210 10.84 21.31 24.83
C LEU A 210 9.74 20.40 25.42
N ALA A 211 8.49 20.59 25.01
CA ALA A 211 7.37 19.71 25.37
C ALA A 211 7.07 18.76 24.20
N VAL A 212 7.19 17.45 24.46
CA VAL A 212 7.08 16.38 23.48
C VAL A 212 5.93 15.46 23.87
N PRO A 213 4.82 15.44 23.11
CA PRO A 213 3.72 14.51 23.36
C PRO A 213 4.10 13.09 22.93
N ALA A 214 3.90 12.12 23.81
CA ALA A 214 4.11 10.70 23.57
C ALA A 214 2.87 9.91 24.00
N GLY A 215 1.96 9.67 23.05
CA GLY A 215 0.67 9.02 23.33
C GLY A 215 -0.22 9.91 24.21
N LYS A 216 -0.55 9.44 25.42
CA LYS A 216 -1.39 10.15 26.41
C LYS A 216 -0.58 11.07 27.36
N GLU A 217 0.74 10.99 27.35
CA GLU A 217 1.63 11.73 28.26
C GLU A 217 2.43 12.82 27.51
N VAL A 218 2.79 13.90 28.19
CA VAL A 218 3.59 15.00 27.62
C VAL A 218 4.89 15.12 28.41
N PHE A 219 6.00 14.76 27.77
CA PHE A 219 7.31 14.82 28.37
C PHE A 219 7.95 16.19 28.17
N ARG A 220 8.64 16.69 29.19
CA ARG A 220 9.30 17.99 29.16
C ARG A 220 10.81 17.83 29.29
N PHE A 221 11.54 18.36 28.31
CA PHE A 221 13.00 18.35 28.24
C PHE A 221 13.55 19.76 28.28
N LEU A 222 14.49 20.02 29.18
CA LEU A 222 15.26 21.26 29.20
C LEU A 222 16.44 21.15 28.22
N VAL A 223 16.59 22.14 27.33
CA VAL A 223 17.76 22.28 26.48
C VAL A 223 18.89 22.91 27.30
N ASP A 224 19.88 22.12 27.70
CA ASP A 224 20.97 22.57 28.59
C ASP A 224 22.24 22.99 27.84
N GLY A 225 22.46 22.45 26.64
CA GLY A 225 23.66 22.77 25.86
C GLY A 225 23.52 22.46 24.38
N LEU A 226 24.10 23.32 23.55
CA LEU A 226 24.09 23.24 22.08
C LEU A 226 25.53 23.34 21.55
N LYS A 227 25.83 22.63 20.45
CA LYS A 227 27.04 22.84 19.64
C LYS A 227 26.68 23.12 18.19
N PRO A 228 27.28 24.14 17.54
CA PRO A 228 28.25 25.11 18.07
C PRO A 228 27.67 25.97 19.21
N ASN A 229 28.54 26.49 20.11
CA ASN A 229 28.14 27.22 21.32
C ASN A 229 27.55 28.60 20.99
N GLU A 230 26.34 28.62 20.46
CA GLU A 230 25.55 29.82 20.15
C GLU A 230 24.21 29.80 20.91
N GLU A 231 23.48 30.91 20.87
CA GLU A 231 22.17 31.05 21.53
C GLU A 231 21.12 30.09 20.94
N ALA A 232 21.27 29.73 19.66
CA ALA A 232 20.41 28.79 18.96
C ALA A 232 21.11 28.05 17.81
N ILE A 233 20.55 26.91 17.41
CA ILE A 233 21.01 26.08 16.28
C ILE A 233 19.87 25.78 15.32
N SER A 234 20.20 25.58 14.03
CA SER A 234 19.26 25.07 13.01
C SER A 234 19.28 23.55 12.95
N LEU A 235 18.09 22.95 12.86
CA LEU A 235 17.85 21.50 12.76
C LEU A 235 17.61 21.00 11.33
N VAL A 236 17.60 21.90 10.34
CA VAL A 236 17.24 21.54 8.96
C VAL A 236 18.46 20.98 8.22
N ASP A 237 18.30 19.78 7.65
CA ASP A 237 19.35 19.03 6.95
C ASP A 237 20.62 18.86 7.80
N THR A 238 20.45 18.45 9.06
CA THR A 238 21.54 18.22 10.02
C THR A 238 21.42 16.86 10.70
N ASP A 239 22.56 16.18 10.83
CA ASP A 239 22.70 15.01 11.69
C ASP A 239 23.04 15.49 13.12
N LEU A 240 22.02 15.59 13.97
CA LEU A 240 22.16 16.07 15.34
C LEU A 240 22.42 14.91 16.32
N GLU A 241 23.51 14.95 17.06
CA GLU A 241 23.75 14.05 18.19
C GLU A 241 22.94 14.51 19.41
N VAL A 242 22.02 13.66 19.87
CA VAL A 242 21.17 13.92 21.05
C VAL A 242 21.70 13.13 22.24
N ASP A 243 22.02 13.85 23.32
CA ASP A 243 22.48 13.28 24.59
C ASP A 243 21.50 13.61 25.71
N ILE A 244 21.05 12.59 26.44
CA ILE A 244 20.02 12.70 27.48
C ILE A 244 20.67 12.46 28.85
N GLU A 245 20.82 13.51 29.64
CA GLU A 245 21.36 13.42 31.00
C GLU A 245 20.25 13.62 32.05
N PRO A 246 20.24 12.85 33.14
CA PRO A 246 19.28 13.04 34.22
C PRO A 246 19.46 14.41 34.89
N LEU A 247 18.35 15.03 35.32
CA LEU A 247 18.39 16.30 36.05
C LEU A 247 18.99 16.15 37.45
N ASN A 248 18.70 15.04 38.16
CA ASN A 248 19.14 14.75 39.52
C ASN A 248 19.54 13.27 39.73
N GLU A 249 20.43 12.99 40.70
CA GLU A 249 20.85 11.62 41.07
C GLU A 249 19.67 10.74 41.57
N ASP A 250 18.70 11.32 42.26
CA ASP A 250 17.53 10.60 42.76
C ASP A 250 16.57 10.20 41.62
N GLN A 251 16.40 11.06 40.61
CA GLN A 251 15.64 10.72 39.41
C GLN A 251 16.32 9.60 38.61
N ALA A 252 17.66 9.59 38.54
CA ALA A 252 18.39 8.51 37.90
C ALA A 252 18.17 7.16 38.62
N ARG A 253 18.14 7.16 39.96
CA ARG A 253 17.84 5.95 40.75
C ARG A 253 16.41 5.46 40.57
N GLU A 254 15.43 6.35 40.60
CA GLU A 254 14.02 6.02 40.37
C GLU A 254 13.82 5.46 38.96
N ASN A 255 14.46 6.06 37.95
CA ASN A 255 14.41 5.58 36.59
C ASN A 255 15.03 4.18 36.42
N LEU A 256 16.20 3.94 37.03
CA LEU A 256 16.81 2.61 37.04
C LEU A 256 15.91 1.57 37.72
N GLN A 257 15.19 1.93 38.79
CA GLN A 257 14.22 1.03 39.43
C GLN A 257 13.03 0.74 38.51
N LYS A 258 12.49 1.75 37.82
CA LYS A 258 11.40 1.59 36.84
C LYS A 258 11.84 0.73 35.64
N LEU A 259 13.05 0.94 35.11
CA LEU A 259 13.62 0.12 34.03
C LEU A 259 13.84 -1.33 34.44
N VAL A 260 14.29 -1.58 35.68
CA VAL A 260 14.45 -2.93 36.23
C VAL A 260 13.07 -3.60 36.46
N GLN A 261 12.04 -2.85 36.85
CA GLN A 261 10.68 -3.38 36.95
C GLN A 261 10.05 -3.66 35.57
N LYS A 262 10.27 -2.79 34.58
CA LYS A 262 9.82 -2.96 33.19
C LYS A 262 10.48 -4.18 32.55
N SER A 263 11.79 -4.37 32.74
CA SER A 263 12.52 -5.54 32.19
C SER A 263 12.11 -6.87 32.81
N LYS A 264 11.76 -6.90 34.11
CA LYS A 264 11.20 -8.11 34.76
C LYS A 264 9.81 -8.50 34.25
N ARG A 265 9.06 -7.54 33.69
CA ARG A 265 7.70 -7.73 33.17
C ARG A 265 7.66 -7.85 31.64
N ALA A 266 8.81 -7.89 30.98
CA ALA A 266 8.88 -7.96 29.53
C ALA A 266 8.20 -9.24 28.99
N PRO A 267 7.63 -9.20 27.78
CA PRO A 267 6.98 -10.36 27.17
C PRO A 267 7.92 -11.57 27.09
N GLY A 268 7.46 -12.74 27.52
CA GLY A 268 8.22 -14.00 27.57
C GLY A 268 8.97 -14.26 28.89
N THR A 269 8.86 -13.38 29.88
CA THR A 269 9.36 -13.61 31.25
C THR A 269 8.32 -14.29 32.14
N SER A 270 8.73 -14.90 33.26
CA SER A 270 7.81 -15.60 34.18
C SER A 270 6.77 -14.68 34.82
N GLU A 271 7.07 -13.39 34.98
CA GLU A 271 6.15 -12.39 35.53
C GLU A 271 5.46 -11.55 34.43
N GLY A 272 5.83 -11.70 33.15
CA GLY A 272 5.27 -10.97 32.01
C GLY A 272 4.25 -11.77 31.20
N SER A 273 3.60 -11.13 30.22
CA SER A 273 2.73 -11.83 29.26
C SER A 273 3.55 -12.71 28.32
N SER A 274 2.94 -13.75 27.75
CA SER A 274 3.55 -14.58 26.70
C SER A 274 3.91 -13.72 25.49
N ALA A 275 5.01 -14.05 24.81
CA ALA A 275 5.45 -13.36 23.60
C ALA A 275 4.51 -13.59 22.39
N GLY A 276 3.65 -14.61 22.46
CA GLY A 276 2.82 -15.06 21.34
C GLY A 276 3.65 -15.77 20.27
N GLY A 277 3.11 -15.86 19.05
CA GLY A 277 3.83 -16.46 17.92
C GLY A 277 2.95 -17.03 16.82
N THR A 278 3.59 -17.68 15.85
CA THR A 278 2.90 -18.33 14.73
C THR A 278 2.27 -19.65 15.18
N VAL A 279 1.01 -19.88 14.82
CA VAL A 279 0.24 -21.09 15.15
C VAL A 279 -0.26 -21.78 13.88
N ASP A 280 -0.41 -23.10 13.93
CA ASP A 280 -0.93 -23.91 12.84
C ASP A 280 -2.37 -24.39 13.15
N ALA A 281 -3.07 -24.85 12.11
CA ALA A 281 -4.36 -25.51 12.30
C ALA A 281 -4.18 -26.83 13.09
N ASN A 282 -4.88 -26.97 14.22
CA ASN A 282 -4.80 -28.06 15.22
C ASN A 282 -3.72 -27.90 16.31
N THR A 283 -3.16 -26.71 16.49
CA THR A 283 -2.28 -26.40 17.62
C THR A 283 -3.07 -26.23 18.92
N ASN A 284 -2.51 -26.73 20.02
CA ASN A 284 -2.93 -26.44 21.39
C ASN A 284 -1.74 -25.84 22.14
N ASP A 285 -1.87 -24.59 22.54
CA ASP A 285 -0.82 -23.78 23.16
C ASP A 285 -1.27 -23.27 24.53
N THR A 286 -0.35 -23.21 25.48
CA THR A 286 -0.62 -22.70 26.83
C THR A 286 0.12 -21.38 27.01
N GLY A 287 -0.62 -20.32 27.30
CA GLY A 287 -0.08 -18.97 27.42
C GLY A 287 -0.42 -18.31 28.74
N GLN A 288 0.19 -17.15 28.97
CA GLN A 288 -0.14 -16.30 30.10
C GLN A 288 -0.27 -14.84 29.67
N VAL A 289 -1.22 -14.10 30.25
CA VAL A 289 -1.47 -12.69 29.90
C VAL A 289 -1.72 -11.85 31.14
N ARG A 290 -1.10 -10.69 31.24
CA ARG A 290 -1.40 -9.74 32.32
C ARG A 290 -2.69 -8.98 32.01
N PRO A 291 -3.48 -8.60 33.04
CA PRO A 291 -4.63 -7.72 32.85
C PRO A 291 -4.23 -6.44 32.08
N GLY A 292 -5.02 -6.04 31.08
CA GLY A 292 -4.75 -4.90 30.21
C GLY A 292 -3.78 -5.16 29.05
N GLU A 293 -2.98 -6.23 29.10
CA GLU A 293 -2.04 -6.60 28.04
C GLU A 293 -2.67 -7.58 27.02
N TYR A 294 -1.99 -7.74 25.88
CA TYR A 294 -2.40 -8.58 24.77
C TYR A 294 -1.28 -9.57 24.40
N VAL A 295 -1.66 -10.81 24.10
CA VAL A 295 -0.79 -11.81 23.47
C VAL A 295 -1.28 -12.05 22.04
N ASP A 296 -0.41 -11.81 21.06
CA ASP A 296 -0.75 -11.88 19.63
C ASP A 296 -0.25 -13.20 19.02
N TYR A 297 -1.13 -13.91 18.32
CA TYR A 297 -0.84 -15.11 17.54
C TYR A 297 -1.13 -14.89 16.05
N SER A 298 -0.36 -15.50 15.16
CA SER A 298 -0.57 -15.44 13.71
C SER A 298 -0.77 -16.83 13.10
N LEU A 299 -1.85 -17.01 12.35
CA LEU A 299 -2.13 -18.20 11.55
C LEU A 299 -1.94 -17.86 10.07
N GLU A 300 -0.79 -18.22 9.52
CA GLU A 300 -0.41 -17.87 8.13
C GLU A 300 -0.85 -18.95 7.12
N GLN A 301 -0.98 -20.20 7.55
CA GLN A 301 -1.31 -21.32 6.68
C GLN A 301 -2.47 -22.12 7.25
N TRP A 302 -3.56 -22.22 6.49
CA TRP A 302 -4.71 -23.05 6.81
C TRP A 302 -5.40 -23.56 5.54
N ASP A 303 -6.26 -24.57 5.70
CA ASP A 303 -7.07 -25.08 4.62
C ASP A 303 -8.28 -24.16 4.37
N LYS A 304 -8.25 -23.41 3.25
CA LYS A 304 -9.34 -22.50 2.86
C LYS A 304 -10.66 -23.20 2.54
N GLY A 305 -10.67 -24.54 2.41
CA GLY A 305 -11.89 -25.33 2.20
C GLY A 305 -12.59 -25.78 3.49
N ARG A 306 -12.05 -25.44 4.68
CA ARG A 306 -12.52 -25.94 5.98
C ARG A 306 -12.87 -24.83 6.94
N ASP A 307 -13.78 -25.12 7.86
CA ASP A 307 -14.15 -24.19 8.93
C ASP A 307 -13.02 -24.15 9.98
N LEU A 308 -12.87 -23.00 10.64
CA LEU A 308 -11.91 -22.78 11.71
C LEU A 308 -12.64 -22.52 13.02
N GLU A 309 -12.14 -23.11 14.10
CA GLU A 309 -12.60 -22.86 15.46
C GLU A 309 -11.42 -22.48 16.34
N PHE A 310 -11.55 -21.34 17.02
CA PHE A 310 -10.62 -20.85 18.02
C PHE A 310 -11.27 -21.02 19.39
N GLU A 311 -10.64 -21.81 20.26
CA GLU A 311 -11.11 -22.08 21.61
C GLU A 311 -10.09 -21.56 22.62
N LEU A 312 -10.55 -20.78 23.60
CA LEU A 312 -9.72 -20.23 24.67
C LEU A 312 -10.34 -20.59 26.02
N THR A 313 -9.58 -21.27 26.88
CA THR A 313 -10.03 -21.66 28.22
C THR A 313 -9.16 -21.01 29.28
N ALA A 314 -9.75 -20.20 30.16
CA ALA A 314 -9.06 -19.65 31.32
C ALA A 314 -8.85 -20.75 32.37
N LEU A 315 -7.64 -20.83 32.94
CA LEU A 315 -7.30 -21.83 33.97
C LEU A 315 -7.60 -21.32 35.39
N ASP A 316 -7.71 -20.00 35.55
CA ASP A 316 -8.06 -19.34 36.81
C ASP A 316 -9.55 -18.95 36.82
N ASN A 317 -10.33 -19.53 37.73
CA ASN A 317 -11.81 -19.40 37.76
C ASN A 317 -12.34 -18.00 38.09
N ASP A 318 -11.50 -17.11 38.63
CA ASP A 318 -11.94 -15.80 39.14
C ASP A 318 -11.61 -14.62 38.21
N LYS A 319 -11.00 -14.87 37.04
CA LYS A 319 -10.52 -13.78 36.16
C LYS A 319 -10.75 -14.07 34.68
N ASP A 320 -11.29 -13.08 33.98
CA ASP A 320 -11.71 -13.20 32.59
C ASP A 320 -10.58 -12.88 31.60
N VAL A 321 -10.50 -13.66 30.52
CA VAL A 321 -9.62 -13.43 29.36
C VAL A 321 -10.48 -13.25 28.12
N ASP A 322 -10.18 -12.32 27.22
CA ASP A 322 -10.93 -12.10 25.97
C ASP A 322 -10.20 -12.64 24.74
N LEU A 323 -10.97 -13.07 23.75
CA LEU A 323 -10.48 -13.63 22.49
C LEU A 323 -10.95 -12.76 21.32
N PHE A 324 -10.00 -12.26 20.53
CA PHE A 324 -10.26 -11.49 19.31
C PHE A 324 -9.57 -12.13 18.11
N VAL A 325 -10.23 -12.15 16.96
CA VAL A 325 -9.69 -12.68 15.69
C VAL A 325 -9.97 -11.69 14.58
N SER A 326 -8.98 -11.37 13.74
CA SER A 326 -9.17 -10.53 12.56
C SER A 326 -8.34 -11.03 11.37
N PRO A 327 -8.88 -10.95 10.15
CA PRO A 327 -8.14 -11.28 8.93
C PRO A 327 -7.10 -10.20 8.65
N PHE A 328 -5.90 -10.63 8.29
CA PHE A 328 -4.82 -9.77 7.82
C PHE A 328 -4.68 -9.90 6.32
N GLY A 329 -4.70 -8.78 5.60
CA GLY A 329 -4.59 -8.74 4.16
C GLY A 329 -4.57 -7.31 3.62
N ALA A 330 -4.79 -7.16 2.32
CA ALA A 330 -4.77 -5.84 1.67
C ALA A 330 -5.77 -4.85 2.30
N ASN A 331 -6.96 -5.32 2.68
CA ASN A 331 -8.04 -4.46 3.17
C ASN A 331 -8.06 -4.29 4.70
N HIS A 332 -7.17 -4.95 5.45
CA HIS A 332 -7.08 -4.83 6.91
C HIS A 332 -5.67 -5.20 7.38
N ARG A 333 -4.94 -4.22 7.92
CA ARG A 333 -3.54 -4.40 8.36
C ARG A 333 -3.31 -4.26 9.86
N SER A 334 -4.30 -3.79 10.61
CA SER A 334 -4.25 -3.67 12.07
C SER A 334 -4.33 -5.03 12.76
N LYS A 335 -3.78 -5.11 13.96
CA LYS A 335 -3.94 -6.29 14.83
C LYS A 335 -5.27 -6.20 15.59
N PRO A 336 -5.91 -7.34 15.95
CA PRO A 336 -7.14 -7.32 16.73
C PRO A 336 -6.93 -6.67 18.10
N ARG A 337 -7.76 -5.70 18.46
CA ARG A 337 -7.79 -5.01 19.77
C ARG A 337 -9.22 -4.86 20.24
N GLU A 338 -9.44 -4.49 21.51
CA GLU A 338 -10.79 -4.31 22.09
C GLU A 338 -11.71 -3.43 21.23
N GLU A 339 -11.17 -2.36 20.65
CA GLU A 339 -11.93 -1.41 19.83
C GLU A 339 -11.79 -1.68 18.33
N GLU A 340 -11.06 -2.72 17.92
CA GLU A 340 -10.76 -2.98 16.50
C GLU A 340 -10.58 -4.47 16.26
N PHE A 341 -11.69 -5.18 16.06
CA PHE A 341 -11.70 -6.62 15.77
C PHE A 341 -12.86 -6.98 14.82
N VAL A 342 -12.71 -8.08 14.08
CA VAL A 342 -13.77 -8.63 13.20
C VAL A 342 -14.60 -9.69 13.91
N PHE A 343 -13.95 -10.63 14.59
CA PHE A 343 -14.61 -11.66 15.40
C PHE A 343 -14.10 -11.59 16.83
N GLY A 344 -14.98 -11.72 17.81
CA GLY A 344 -14.56 -11.69 19.21
C GLY A 344 -15.57 -12.34 20.15
N ASP A 345 -15.06 -12.86 21.26
CA ASP A 345 -15.86 -13.38 22.37
C ASP A 345 -15.41 -12.74 23.68
N PHE A 346 -16.25 -11.85 24.20
CA PHE A 346 -16.04 -11.11 25.45
C PHE A 346 -16.90 -11.65 26.60
N SER A 347 -17.58 -12.78 26.42
CA SER A 347 -18.39 -13.39 27.47
C SER A 347 -17.56 -13.70 28.72
N SER A 348 -18.20 -13.76 29.89
CA SER A 348 -17.55 -14.20 31.13
C SER A 348 -17.62 -15.72 31.32
N ARG A 349 -17.76 -16.47 30.22
CA ARG A 349 -17.69 -17.94 30.25
C ARG A 349 -16.23 -18.36 30.36
N ALA A 350 -15.95 -19.41 31.13
CA ALA A 350 -14.60 -19.94 31.31
C ALA A 350 -13.95 -20.41 30.00
N THR A 351 -14.77 -20.88 29.06
CA THR A 351 -14.36 -21.26 27.70
C THR A 351 -15.02 -20.33 26.69
N LYS A 352 -14.20 -19.77 25.82
CA LYS A 352 -14.57 -18.86 24.74
C LYS A 352 -14.36 -19.52 23.40
N ARG A 353 -15.27 -19.31 22.46
CA ARG A 353 -15.23 -19.97 21.16
C ARG A 353 -15.58 -19.00 20.03
N VAL A 354 -14.71 -18.93 19.04
CA VAL A 354 -14.95 -18.21 17.78
C VAL A 354 -14.91 -19.20 16.63
N LYS A 355 -16.05 -19.44 15.99
CA LYS A 355 -16.20 -20.30 14.81
C LYS A 355 -16.29 -19.44 13.54
N ILE A 356 -15.37 -19.65 12.61
CA ILE A 356 -15.33 -18.96 11.32
C ILE A 356 -15.58 -19.98 10.22
N ARG A 357 -16.66 -19.79 9.46
CA ARG A 357 -16.99 -20.64 8.32
C ARG A 357 -16.10 -20.29 7.13
N HIS A 358 -15.70 -21.29 6.35
CA HIS A 358 -14.90 -21.11 5.13
C HIS A 358 -15.59 -20.23 4.07
N THR A 359 -16.92 -20.14 4.08
CA THR A 359 -17.70 -19.29 3.15
C THR A 359 -17.79 -17.82 3.56
N ASN A 360 -17.13 -17.42 4.64
CA ASN A 360 -17.16 -16.04 5.09
C ASN A 360 -16.35 -15.14 4.14
N ALA A 361 -16.98 -14.07 3.64
CA ALA A 361 -16.36 -13.11 2.73
C ALA A 361 -15.11 -12.43 3.32
N ASP A 362 -15.02 -12.32 4.64
CA ASP A 362 -13.86 -11.75 5.34
C ASP A 362 -12.58 -12.59 5.17
N LEU A 363 -12.70 -13.86 4.74
CA LEU A 363 -11.56 -14.77 4.50
C LEU A 363 -11.04 -14.77 3.05
N ASP A 364 -11.80 -14.29 2.08
CA ASP A 364 -11.51 -14.46 0.64
C ASP A 364 -10.12 -13.91 0.24
N ASN A 365 -9.74 -12.77 0.83
CA ASN A 365 -8.46 -12.08 0.57
C ASN A 365 -7.51 -12.07 1.78
N ALA A 366 -7.77 -12.92 2.77
CA ALA A 366 -6.89 -13.02 3.94
C ALA A 366 -5.57 -13.72 3.57
N GLU A 367 -4.46 -13.04 3.87
CA GLU A 367 -3.09 -13.56 3.82
C GLU A 367 -2.78 -14.37 5.09
N ALA A 368 -3.26 -13.89 6.24
CA ALA A 368 -3.12 -14.53 7.55
C ALA A 368 -4.33 -14.22 8.43
N LEU A 369 -4.50 -14.95 9.52
CA LEU A 369 -5.44 -14.64 10.60
C LEU A 369 -4.66 -14.26 11.85
N TRP A 370 -4.96 -13.10 12.42
CA TRP A 370 -4.39 -12.65 13.67
C TRP A 370 -5.36 -12.94 14.79
N VAL A 371 -4.86 -13.51 15.88
CA VAL A 371 -5.62 -13.81 17.08
C VAL A 371 -4.97 -13.07 18.24
N SER A 372 -5.74 -12.28 18.97
CA SER A 372 -5.25 -11.57 20.14
C SER A 372 -6.02 -12.00 21.38
N VAL A 373 -5.27 -12.43 22.39
CA VAL A 373 -5.78 -12.82 23.70
C VAL A 373 -5.51 -11.69 24.67
N ARG A 374 -6.54 -11.18 25.34
CA ARG A 374 -6.43 -10.04 26.27
C ARG A 374 -6.77 -10.47 27.70
N GLY A 375 -5.98 -10.08 28.68
CA GLY A 375 -6.39 -10.19 30.09
C GLY A 375 -7.38 -9.06 30.43
N TYR A 376 -8.60 -9.36 30.86
CA TYR A 376 -9.53 -8.32 31.27
C TYR A 376 -9.04 -7.65 32.57
N GLY A 377 -9.11 -6.32 32.64
CA GLY A 377 -8.80 -5.53 33.83
C GLY A 377 -9.80 -4.39 33.98
N GLU A 378 -10.35 -4.20 35.18
CA GLU A 378 -11.36 -3.17 35.46
C GLU A 378 -10.77 -1.74 35.40
N SER A 379 -9.45 -1.58 35.60
CA SER A 379 -8.74 -0.30 35.44
C SER A 379 -7.25 -0.49 35.07
N ASP A 380 -6.68 0.45 34.30
CA ASP A 380 -5.25 0.46 33.91
C ASP A 380 -4.30 0.59 35.12
N GLN A 381 -4.78 1.18 36.24
CA GLN A 381 -4.00 1.40 37.46
C GLN A 381 -3.96 0.15 38.36
N ASP A 382 -5.01 -0.67 38.37
CA ASP A 382 -5.05 -1.91 39.15
C ASP A 382 -4.30 -3.07 38.45
N ALA A 383 -4.06 -2.97 37.14
CA ALA A 383 -3.34 -3.97 36.33
C ALA A 383 -1.85 -4.12 36.69
N GLN A 384 -1.23 -3.08 37.24
CA GLN A 384 0.23 -3.02 37.46
C GLN A 384 0.71 -3.83 38.67
N GLY A 385 -0.21 -4.39 39.47
CA GLY A 385 0.08 -5.24 40.64
C GLY A 385 -0.37 -6.71 40.51
N GLN A 386 -1.13 -7.07 39.49
CA GLN A 386 -1.74 -8.40 39.41
C GLN A 386 -0.85 -9.45 38.72
N ALA A 387 -0.92 -10.69 39.21
CA ALA A 387 -0.23 -11.83 38.60
C ALA A 387 -0.81 -12.16 37.20
N PRO A 388 0.02 -12.68 36.28
CA PRO A 388 -0.44 -13.07 34.94
C PRO A 388 -1.46 -14.21 35.00
N LEU A 389 -2.43 -14.15 34.10
CA LEU A 389 -3.54 -15.09 33.91
C LEU A 389 -3.09 -16.24 33.03
N GLN A 390 -3.24 -17.48 33.47
CA GLN A 390 -2.92 -18.64 32.63
C GLN A 390 -4.13 -19.07 31.80
N TYR A 391 -3.89 -19.40 30.54
CA TYR A 391 -4.93 -19.88 29.62
C TYR A 391 -4.42 -21.01 28.73
N ASN A 392 -5.35 -21.82 28.24
CA ASN A 392 -5.12 -22.77 27.16
C ASN A 392 -5.83 -22.29 25.89
N PHE A 393 -5.10 -22.21 24.79
CA PHE A 393 -5.57 -21.73 23.50
C PHE A 393 -5.46 -22.83 22.45
N ARG A 394 -6.53 -23.08 21.71
CA ARG A 394 -6.60 -24.13 20.71
C ARG A 394 -7.18 -23.61 19.41
N VAL A 395 -6.55 -24.00 18.30
CA VAL A 395 -7.05 -23.76 16.94
C VAL A 395 -7.41 -25.11 16.35
N SER A 396 -8.64 -25.30 15.87
CA SER A 396 -9.09 -26.55 15.23
C SER A 396 -9.64 -26.28 13.84
N SER A 397 -9.35 -27.16 12.88
CA SER A 397 -9.97 -27.13 11.55
C SER A 397 -11.06 -28.21 11.47
N ILE A 398 -12.29 -27.78 11.18
CA ILE A 398 -13.49 -28.62 11.22
C ILE A 398 -13.99 -28.86 9.80
N ASP A 399 -14.32 -30.11 9.47
CA ASP A 399 -15.02 -30.45 8.23
C ASP A 399 -16.49 -29.97 8.34
N GLY A 400 -16.94 -29.11 7.42
CA GLY A 400 -18.25 -28.43 7.42
C GLY A 400 -19.50 -29.32 7.34
N LEU A 401 -19.38 -30.62 7.62
CA LEU A 401 -20.45 -31.61 7.71
C LEU A 401 -20.80 -32.00 9.17
N SER A 402 -20.02 -31.61 10.16
CA SER A 402 -20.41 -31.77 11.57
C SER A 402 -21.17 -30.53 12.05
N ILE A 403 -22.46 -30.46 11.72
CA ILE A 403 -23.40 -29.64 12.48
C ILE A 403 -23.58 -30.32 13.84
N SER A 404 -22.65 -30.10 14.76
CA SER A 404 -22.96 -30.12 16.18
C SER A 404 -23.27 -28.68 16.59
N ASN A 405 -24.56 -28.32 16.53
CA ASN A 405 -25.08 -27.19 17.29
C ASN A 405 -24.84 -27.48 18.78
N GLN A 406 -23.67 -27.10 19.27
CA GLN A 406 -23.35 -27.02 20.70
C GLN A 406 -22.97 -25.57 21.00
N ASP A 407 -23.97 -24.70 20.91
CA ASP A 407 -24.11 -23.51 21.74
C ASP A 407 -25.60 -23.41 22.08
N ASP A 408 -26.01 -24.20 23.06
CA ASP A 408 -26.34 -23.70 24.38
C ASP A 408 -26.66 -24.94 25.22
N THR A 409 -26.23 -24.93 26.46
CA THR A 409 -26.86 -25.69 27.55
C THR A 409 -28.33 -25.27 27.66
N THR A 410 -29.15 -25.68 26.70
CA THR A 410 -30.50 -26.12 27.01
C THR A 410 -30.33 -27.53 27.55
N MET A 411 -30.77 -27.72 28.78
CA MET A 411 -30.89 -29.04 29.40
C MET A 411 -31.44 -30.03 28.36
N ASN A 412 -30.85 -31.21 28.30
CA ASN A 412 -31.38 -32.36 27.57
C ASN A 412 -32.85 -32.59 27.97
N ASP A 413 -33.78 -31.94 27.27
CA ASP A 413 -35.21 -32.14 27.49
C ASP A 413 -35.77 -33.29 26.64
N ASP A 414 -34.94 -33.96 25.83
CA ASP A 414 -35.36 -35.06 24.95
C ASP A 414 -34.50 -36.35 25.08
N GLU A 415 -33.97 -36.65 26.27
CA GLU A 415 -33.71 -38.07 26.58
C GLU A 415 -35.03 -38.76 26.92
N PRO A 416 -35.36 -39.89 26.29
CA PRO A 416 -36.58 -40.63 26.60
C PRO A 416 -36.53 -41.11 28.04
N ILE A 417 -37.32 -40.45 28.89
CA ILE A 417 -37.49 -40.78 30.31
C ILE A 417 -37.89 -42.25 30.39
N GLY A 418 -37.12 -43.06 31.13
CA GLY A 418 -37.47 -44.46 31.39
C GLY A 418 -38.85 -44.54 32.06
N PRO A 419 -39.64 -45.62 31.87
CA PRO A 419 -41.04 -45.69 32.32
C PRO A 419 -41.25 -45.50 33.84
N ASP A 420 -40.18 -45.64 34.64
CA ASP A 420 -40.19 -45.53 36.10
C ASP A 420 -39.56 -44.23 36.65
N GLU A 421 -39.22 -43.29 35.76
CA GLU A 421 -38.63 -41.99 36.09
C GLU A 421 -39.60 -40.84 35.76
N GLU A 422 -39.48 -39.74 36.49
CA GLU A 422 -40.26 -38.52 36.32
C GLU A 422 -39.31 -37.31 36.50
N ARG A 423 -39.50 -36.23 35.74
CA ARG A 423 -38.65 -35.03 35.86
C ARG A 423 -39.13 -34.14 37.00
N CYS A 424 -38.20 -33.71 37.84
CA CYS A 424 -38.47 -32.76 38.91
C CYS A 424 -38.79 -31.38 38.32
N THR A 425 -39.88 -30.74 38.77
CA THR A 425 -40.30 -29.41 38.29
C THR A 425 -39.42 -28.25 38.74
N ASN A 426 -38.49 -28.48 39.68
CA ASN A 426 -37.62 -27.43 40.23
C ASN A 426 -36.17 -27.54 39.75
N CYS A 427 -35.59 -28.74 39.67
CA CYS A 427 -34.21 -28.94 39.19
C CYS A 427 -34.10 -29.60 37.82
N HIS A 428 -35.23 -29.99 37.20
CA HIS A 428 -35.31 -30.65 35.89
C HIS A 428 -34.56 -31.99 35.78
N GLN A 429 -34.00 -32.53 36.87
CA GLN A 429 -33.38 -33.85 36.88
C GLN A 429 -34.43 -34.97 36.80
N ALA A 430 -34.13 -36.01 36.02
CA ALA A 430 -34.91 -37.24 35.98
C ALA A 430 -34.67 -38.02 37.28
N VAL A 431 -35.76 -38.30 38.01
CA VAL A 431 -35.71 -38.98 39.32
C VAL A 431 -36.73 -40.12 39.32
N PRO A 432 -36.40 -41.30 39.90
CA PRO A 432 -37.35 -42.39 40.01
C PRO A 432 -38.63 -41.97 40.76
N LYS A 433 -39.81 -42.36 40.26
CA LYS A 433 -41.13 -41.99 40.83
C LYS A 433 -41.24 -42.28 42.33
N ARG A 434 -40.65 -43.40 42.77
CA ARG A 434 -40.59 -43.83 44.18
C ARG A 434 -39.87 -42.86 45.12
N THR A 435 -38.92 -42.08 44.61
CA THR A 435 -38.08 -41.14 45.39
C THR A 435 -38.37 -39.67 45.09
N MET A 436 -39.28 -39.39 44.15
CA MET A 436 -39.65 -38.04 43.73
C MET A 436 -40.08 -37.16 44.90
N PHE A 437 -40.91 -37.68 45.81
CA PHE A 437 -41.37 -36.89 46.96
C PHE A 437 -40.24 -36.46 47.92
N LEU A 438 -39.24 -37.32 48.13
CA LEU A 438 -38.07 -37.00 48.96
C LEU A 438 -37.14 -36.03 48.23
N HIS A 439 -36.91 -36.27 46.95
CA HIS A 439 -36.09 -35.42 46.11
C HIS A 439 -36.70 -34.01 45.98
N GLN A 440 -38.00 -33.89 45.72
CA GLN A 440 -38.68 -32.61 45.58
C GLN A 440 -38.61 -31.76 46.85
N ASN A 441 -38.78 -32.38 48.03
CA ASN A 441 -38.63 -31.68 49.30
C ASN A 441 -37.19 -31.24 49.57
N PHE A 442 -36.20 -32.05 49.22
CA PHE A 442 -34.78 -31.70 49.36
C PHE A 442 -34.37 -30.60 48.37
N CYS A 443 -34.82 -30.72 47.13
CA CYS A 443 -34.58 -29.80 46.03
C CYS A 443 -35.19 -28.42 46.33
N LEU A 444 -36.46 -28.34 46.71
CA LEU A 444 -37.11 -27.05 47.05
C LEU A 444 -36.47 -26.35 48.25
N ARG A 445 -35.82 -27.10 49.15
CA ARG A 445 -35.10 -26.52 50.29
C ARG A 445 -33.77 -25.93 49.89
N ASN A 446 -32.98 -26.66 49.10
CA ASN A 446 -31.59 -26.30 48.82
C ASN A 446 -31.39 -25.56 47.50
N ASN A 447 -32.28 -25.75 46.53
CA ASN A 447 -32.15 -25.20 45.19
C ASN A 447 -33.20 -24.12 44.92
N ILE A 448 -32.87 -23.21 44.02
CA ILE A 448 -33.73 -22.16 43.51
C ILE A 448 -33.60 -22.14 41.99
N LEU A 449 -34.75 -22.06 41.31
CA LEU A 449 -34.82 -21.89 39.87
C LEU A 449 -34.93 -20.40 39.59
N CYS A 450 -34.04 -19.87 38.74
CA CYS A 450 -34.15 -18.49 38.28
C CYS A 450 -35.40 -18.33 37.39
N PRO A 451 -36.29 -17.36 37.64
CA PRO A 451 -37.48 -17.15 36.82
C PRO A 451 -37.19 -16.61 35.41
N HIS A 452 -35.99 -16.05 35.16
CA HIS A 452 -35.62 -15.43 33.89
C HIS A 452 -34.77 -16.34 32.99
N CYS A 453 -33.71 -16.98 33.51
CA CYS A 453 -32.87 -17.89 32.71
C CYS A 453 -33.16 -19.39 32.93
N HIS A 454 -34.08 -19.74 33.84
CA HIS A 454 -34.42 -21.13 34.18
C HIS A 454 -33.26 -22.01 34.67
N LEU A 455 -32.12 -21.40 35.02
CA LEU A 455 -30.99 -22.09 35.65
C LEU A 455 -31.27 -22.37 37.12
N VAL A 456 -30.71 -23.49 37.60
CA VAL A 456 -30.93 -24.01 38.94
C VAL A 456 -29.67 -23.73 39.77
N TYR A 457 -29.83 -22.95 40.84
CA TYR A 457 -28.74 -22.62 41.75
C TYR A 457 -28.98 -23.18 43.14
N GLN A 458 -27.93 -23.32 43.93
CA GLN A 458 -28.06 -23.61 45.36
C GLN A 458 -28.31 -22.30 46.11
N LYS A 459 -29.28 -22.26 47.05
CA LYS A 459 -29.63 -21.04 47.79
C LYS A 459 -28.48 -20.47 48.62
N SER A 460 -27.52 -21.31 49.00
CA SER A 460 -26.34 -20.94 49.76
C SER A 460 -25.11 -20.64 48.89
N SER A 461 -25.18 -20.79 47.56
CA SER A 461 -24.02 -20.52 46.70
C SER A 461 -23.83 -19.01 46.49
N SER A 462 -22.56 -18.60 46.40
CA SER A 462 -22.18 -17.23 46.01
C SER A 462 -22.65 -16.88 44.60
N GLU A 463 -22.78 -17.88 43.72
CA GLU A 463 -23.26 -17.75 42.35
C GLU A 463 -24.70 -17.21 42.27
N TRP A 464 -25.58 -17.64 43.19
CA TRP A 464 -26.96 -17.12 43.26
C TRP A 464 -27.02 -15.73 43.87
N GLN A 465 -26.20 -15.46 44.89
CA GLN A 465 -26.16 -14.16 45.55
C GLN A 465 -25.70 -13.04 44.61
N ASN A 466 -24.78 -13.36 43.69
CA ASN A 466 -24.25 -12.45 42.70
C ASN A 466 -24.85 -12.69 41.29
N HIS A 467 -25.94 -13.45 41.19
CA HIS A 467 -26.63 -13.69 39.94
C HIS A 467 -27.36 -12.42 39.46
N TRP A 468 -27.20 -12.08 38.19
CA TRP A 468 -27.76 -10.86 37.62
C TRP A 468 -28.25 -11.08 36.19
N HIS A 469 -29.18 -10.22 35.79
CA HIS A 469 -29.73 -10.12 34.44
C HIS A 469 -29.62 -8.70 33.95
N CYS A 470 -29.24 -8.54 32.69
CA CYS A 470 -29.33 -7.25 32.05
C CYS A 470 -30.80 -6.84 31.84
N PRO A 471 -31.18 -5.58 32.10
CA PRO A 471 -32.52 -5.07 31.75
C PRO A 471 -32.73 -4.84 30.25
N HIS A 472 -31.65 -4.67 29.48
CA HIS A 472 -31.67 -4.24 28.09
C HIS A 472 -31.45 -5.39 27.09
N ASP A 473 -30.83 -6.49 27.51
CA ASP A 473 -30.61 -7.66 26.68
C ASP A 473 -30.83 -8.99 27.43
N SER A 474 -30.60 -10.11 26.74
CA SER A 474 -30.80 -11.47 27.28
C SER A 474 -29.60 -12.01 28.06
N PHE A 475 -28.56 -11.21 28.29
CA PHE A 475 -27.34 -11.66 28.95
C PHE A 475 -27.53 -11.77 30.46
N HIS A 476 -26.84 -12.75 31.04
CA HIS A 476 -26.89 -13.02 32.47
C HIS A 476 -25.55 -13.55 32.95
N GLY A 477 -25.21 -13.23 34.20
CA GLY A 477 -23.96 -13.64 34.83
C GLY A 477 -24.16 -14.03 36.30
N ASN A 478 -23.10 -14.56 36.89
CA ASN A 478 -23.09 -15.04 38.28
C ASN A 478 -22.06 -14.30 39.15
N THR A 479 -21.40 -13.28 38.61
CA THR A 479 -20.36 -12.49 39.28
C THR A 479 -20.59 -11.00 39.07
N LEU A 480 -20.19 -10.18 40.04
CA LEU A 480 -20.31 -8.71 39.92
C LEU A 480 -19.37 -8.14 38.86
N SER A 481 -18.15 -8.70 38.73
CA SER A 481 -17.19 -8.31 37.69
C SER A 481 -17.72 -8.55 36.28
N SER A 482 -18.46 -9.64 36.05
CA SER A 482 -19.11 -9.87 34.75
C SER A 482 -20.21 -8.86 34.44
N HIS A 483 -20.94 -8.38 35.46
CA HIS A 483 -21.95 -7.31 35.29
C HIS A 483 -21.28 -6.00 34.90
N THR A 484 -20.27 -5.56 35.64
CA THR A 484 -19.53 -4.32 35.34
C THR A 484 -18.90 -4.38 33.95
N LYS A 485 -18.29 -5.52 33.59
CA LYS A 485 -17.75 -5.77 32.26
C LYS A 485 -18.80 -5.62 31.17
N HIS A 486 -19.95 -6.29 31.34
CA HIS A 486 -21.05 -6.23 30.40
C HIS A 486 -21.55 -4.79 30.18
N ASP A 487 -21.82 -4.05 31.26
CA ASP A 487 -22.28 -2.66 31.18
C ASP A 487 -21.24 -1.77 30.46
N SER A 488 -19.95 -1.97 30.76
CA SER A 488 -18.85 -1.20 30.15
C SER A 488 -18.64 -1.47 28.66
N LEU A 489 -19.03 -2.65 28.18
CA LEU A 489 -18.85 -3.07 26.79
C LEU A 489 -20.12 -2.87 25.94
N MET A 490 -21.29 -3.14 26.51
CA MET A 490 -22.57 -3.19 25.78
C MET A 490 -23.46 -1.95 26.01
N HIS A 491 -23.24 -1.20 27.09
CA HIS A 491 -24.11 -0.06 27.47
C HIS A 491 -23.36 1.26 27.63
N THR A 492 -22.09 1.31 27.23
CA THR A 492 -21.27 2.51 27.27
C THR A 492 -20.99 2.97 25.84
N SER A 493 -21.47 4.18 25.51
CA SER A 493 -21.15 4.83 24.23
C SER A 493 -19.66 5.11 24.12
N ARG A 494 -19.07 4.88 22.95
CA ARG A 494 -17.64 5.13 22.68
C ARG A 494 -17.45 5.90 21.38
N PRO A 495 -16.79 7.09 21.42
CA PRO A 495 -16.43 7.82 20.21
C PRO A 495 -15.25 7.15 19.49
N CYS A 496 -15.27 7.18 18.16
CA CYS A 496 -14.15 6.71 17.36
C CYS A 496 -12.97 7.69 17.48
N PRO A 497 -11.74 7.23 17.76
CA PRO A 497 -10.58 8.13 17.87
C PRO A 497 -10.09 8.65 16.51
N SER A 498 -10.59 8.09 15.41
CA SER A 498 -10.11 8.36 14.05
C SER A 498 -11.10 9.15 13.19
N CYS A 499 -12.35 9.34 13.65
CA CYS A 499 -13.37 10.09 12.93
C CYS A 499 -14.52 10.50 13.87
N ASP A 500 -15.46 11.28 13.36
CA ASP A 500 -16.57 11.84 14.16
C ASP A 500 -17.70 10.84 14.47
N TYR A 501 -17.49 9.54 14.22
CA TYR A 501 -18.49 8.50 14.51
C TYR A 501 -18.55 8.17 16.00
N GLU A 502 -19.75 8.14 16.57
CA GLU A 502 -20.00 7.70 17.94
C GLU A 502 -20.77 6.38 17.94
N ALA A 503 -20.17 5.34 18.54
CA ALA A 503 -20.75 4.00 18.59
C ALA A 503 -21.55 3.80 19.88
N ALA A 504 -22.67 3.08 19.79
CA ALA A 504 -23.52 2.79 20.95
C ALA A 504 -22.85 1.86 21.98
N ASN A 505 -21.92 1.01 21.53
CA ASN A 505 -21.23 0.01 22.34
C ASN A 505 -19.87 -0.35 21.70
N THR A 506 -19.04 -1.11 22.43
CA THR A 506 -17.70 -1.53 21.97
C THR A 506 -17.74 -2.41 20.71
N PRO A 507 -18.64 -3.41 20.57
CA PRO A 507 -18.76 -4.19 19.33
C PRO A 507 -19.09 -3.35 18.09
N ASP A 508 -20.00 -2.37 18.21
CA ASP A 508 -20.35 -1.47 17.11
C ASP A 508 -19.17 -0.58 16.72
N LEU A 509 -18.37 -0.12 17.70
CA LEU A 509 -17.13 0.62 17.44
C LEU A 509 -16.12 -0.23 16.68
N ALA A 510 -15.92 -1.48 17.13
CA ALA A 510 -15.02 -2.43 16.47
C ALA A 510 -15.47 -2.75 15.04
N HIS A 511 -16.77 -2.94 14.82
CA HIS A 511 -17.32 -3.14 13.49
C HIS A 511 -17.07 -1.92 12.58
N HIS A 512 -17.33 -0.71 13.08
CA HIS A 512 -17.03 0.52 12.32
C HIS A 512 -15.54 0.63 11.97
N ARG A 513 -14.64 0.43 12.95
CA ARG A 513 -13.18 0.53 12.79
C ARG A 513 -12.62 -0.50 11.81
N THR A 514 -13.25 -1.66 11.70
CA THR A 514 -12.83 -2.73 10.76
C THR A 514 -13.51 -2.68 9.39
N THR A 515 -14.52 -1.83 9.17
CA THR A 515 -15.28 -1.79 7.90
C THR A 515 -15.24 -0.44 7.20
N THR A 516 -15.78 0.60 7.85
CA THR A 516 -16.13 1.89 7.21
C THR A 516 -15.31 3.07 7.72
N CYS A 517 -14.52 2.88 8.78
CA CYS A 517 -13.72 3.93 9.38
C CYS A 517 -12.69 4.52 8.38
N PRO A 518 -12.64 5.86 8.21
CA PRO A 518 -11.62 6.53 7.40
C PRO A 518 -10.17 6.19 7.81
N GLY A 519 -9.95 6.02 9.12
CA GLY A 519 -8.64 5.73 9.71
C GLY A 519 -8.20 4.27 9.61
N LYS A 520 -9.04 3.36 9.09
CA LYS A 520 -8.70 1.94 8.94
C LYS A 520 -7.50 1.77 8.03
N LEU A 521 -6.51 0.98 8.45
CA LEU A 521 -5.27 0.79 7.67
C LEU A 521 -5.43 -0.30 6.61
N ILE A 522 -5.08 0.06 5.36
CA ILE A 522 -5.08 -0.80 4.19
C ILE A 522 -3.69 -0.81 3.53
N LEU A 523 -3.38 -1.84 2.76
CA LEU A 523 -2.25 -1.84 1.82
C LEU A 523 -2.80 -1.52 0.43
N CYS A 524 -2.56 -0.30 -0.03
CA CYS A 524 -3.00 0.13 -1.36
C CYS A 524 -2.31 -0.69 -2.45
N GLN A 525 -3.09 -1.28 -3.35
CA GLN A 525 -2.55 -2.07 -4.47
C GLN A 525 -1.80 -1.25 -5.53
N PHE A 526 -1.92 0.09 -5.53
CA PHE A 526 -1.30 0.98 -6.54
C PHE A 526 -0.01 1.63 -6.04
N CYS A 527 0.04 2.14 -4.81
CA CYS A 527 1.26 2.70 -4.21
C CYS A 527 2.05 1.69 -3.38
N HIS A 528 1.48 0.54 -3.03
CA HIS A 528 2.09 -0.51 -2.20
C HIS A 528 2.52 -0.04 -0.79
N LEU A 529 1.89 1.03 -0.28
CA LEU A 529 2.11 1.56 1.06
C LEU A 529 0.93 1.25 1.98
N GLN A 530 1.22 1.13 3.27
CA GLN A 530 0.19 1.06 4.30
C GLN A 530 -0.32 2.47 4.60
N VAL A 531 -1.60 2.69 4.36
CA VAL A 531 -2.24 4.01 4.41
C VAL A 531 -3.64 3.90 5.01
N PRO A 532 -4.21 5.00 5.55
CA PRO A 532 -5.62 5.05 5.92
C PRO A 532 -6.53 4.79 4.70
N GLN A 533 -7.69 4.21 4.95
CA GLN A 533 -8.71 3.91 3.94
C GLN A 533 -9.21 5.17 3.23
N GLN A 534 -9.25 6.31 3.93
CA GLN A 534 -9.61 7.60 3.38
C GLN A 534 -8.73 8.71 3.97
N GLY A 535 -7.98 9.39 3.11
CA GLY A 535 -7.24 10.62 3.43
C GLY A 535 -8.08 11.88 3.28
N SER A 536 -7.46 13.04 3.54
CA SER A 536 -8.14 14.35 3.46
C SER A 536 -8.56 14.76 2.05
N GLU A 537 -7.88 14.24 1.03
CA GLU A 537 -8.14 14.54 -0.39
C GLU A 537 -8.96 13.45 -1.10
N ASP A 538 -9.28 12.36 -0.39
CA ASP A 538 -9.96 11.21 -0.95
C ASP A 538 -11.50 11.39 -0.94
N PRO A 539 -12.21 10.77 -1.90
CA PRO A 539 -13.66 10.82 -1.95
C PRO A 539 -14.29 10.14 -0.72
N SER A 540 -15.56 10.45 -0.43
CA SER A 540 -16.27 9.77 0.65
C SER A 540 -16.47 8.28 0.36
N SER A 541 -16.45 7.46 1.41
CA SER A 541 -16.82 6.04 1.37
C SER A 541 -18.18 5.80 0.72
N ASP A 542 -19.14 6.71 0.94
CA ASP A 542 -20.52 6.59 0.40
C ASP A 542 -20.66 6.98 -1.07
N SER A 543 -19.57 7.37 -1.73
CA SER A 543 -19.62 7.74 -3.14
C SER A 543 -19.94 6.51 -4.01
N ALA A 544 -20.84 6.69 -4.98
CA ALA A 544 -21.28 5.60 -5.86
C ALA A 544 -20.11 4.95 -6.64
N GLU A 545 -19.06 5.71 -6.94
CA GLU A 545 -17.88 5.19 -7.63
C GLU A 545 -17.06 4.22 -6.76
N VAL A 546 -16.90 4.51 -5.46
CA VAL A 546 -16.22 3.63 -4.49
C VAL A 546 -17.00 2.31 -4.37
N ILE A 547 -18.32 2.41 -4.15
CA ILE A 547 -19.19 1.24 -3.97
C ILE A 547 -19.21 0.34 -5.22
N LEU A 548 -19.30 0.91 -6.43
CA LEU A 548 -19.37 0.13 -7.67
C LEU A 548 -18.02 -0.45 -8.10
N SER A 549 -16.92 0.23 -7.77
CA SER A 549 -15.58 -0.24 -8.14
C SER A 549 -15.05 -1.33 -7.21
N GLY A 550 -15.57 -1.42 -5.98
CA GLY A 550 -15.07 -2.32 -4.95
C GLY A 550 -13.67 -1.95 -4.44
N LEU A 551 -13.20 -0.74 -4.77
CA LEU A 551 -11.94 -0.18 -4.29
C LEU A 551 -12.18 0.67 -3.05
N THR A 552 -11.16 0.81 -2.21
CA THR A 552 -11.20 1.78 -1.12
C THR A 552 -11.10 3.22 -1.66
N PRO A 553 -11.56 4.24 -0.90
CA PRO A 553 -11.44 5.63 -1.31
C PRO A 553 -10.03 6.06 -1.75
N HIS A 554 -9.02 5.69 -0.96
CA HIS A 554 -7.62 5.95 -1.29
C HIS A 554 -7.17 5.22 -2.57
N GLU A 555 -7.56 3.96 -2.75
CA GLU A 555 -7.21 3.22 -3.98
C GLU A 555 -7.89 3.81 -5.22
N LEU A 556 -9.07 4.40 -5.07
CA LEU A 556 -9.77 5.04 -6.18
C LEU A 556 -9.03 6.29 -6.66
N SER A 557 -8.52 7.10 -5.72
CA SER A 557 -7.74 8.31 -6.01
C SER A 557 -6.35 7.97 -6.55
N ASP A 558 -5.61 7.07 -5.90
CA ASP A 558 -4.27 6.66 -6.36
C ASP A 558 -4.34 5.87 -7.67
N GLY A 559 -5.38 5.05 -7.85
CA GLY A 559 -5.68 4.33 -9.08
C GLY A 559 -6.09 5.23 -10.25
N ALA A 560 -6.37 6.52 -10.02
CA ALA A 560 -6.62 7.51 -11.07
C ALA A 560 -5.34 7.98 -11.76
N ARG A 561 -4.16 7.73 -11.15
CA ARG A 561 -2.86 7.99 -11.78
C ARG A 561 -2.72 7.17 -13.06
N THR A 562 -2.01 7.73 -14.02
CA THR A 562 -1.87 7.12 -15.35
C THR A 562 -0.49 6.55 -15.58
N THR A 563 -0.43 5.42 -16.28
CA THR A 563 0.80 4.80 -16.78
C THR A 563 0.68 4.51 -18.28
N GLU A 564 1.82 4.34 -18.94
CA GLU A 564 1.84 3.96 -20.36
C GLU A 564 1.70 2.44 -20.52
N CYS A 565 0.84 2.02 -21.45
CA CYS A 565 0.74 0.61 -21.81
C CYS A 565 1.98 0.16 -22.59
N HIS A 566 2.64 -0.92 -22.17
CA HIS A 566 3.81 -1.46 -22.86
C HIS A 566 3.51 -2.03 -24.26
N ILE A 567 2.24 -2.35 -24.57
CA ILE A 567 1.84 -2.94 -25.86
C ILE A 567 1.51 -1.84 -26.89
N CYS A 568 0.75 -0.81 -26.50
CA CYS A 568 0.27 0.22 -27.42
C CYS A 568 0.75 1.66 -27.11
N SER A 569 1.51 1.85 -26.03
CA SER A 569 2.02 3.15 -25.57
C SER A 569 0.94 4.19 -25.30
N LYS A 570 -0.33 3.77 -25.14
CA LYS A 570 -1.41 4.66 -24.72
C LYS A 570 -1.32 4.91 -23.21
N ILE A 571 -1.65 6.13 -22.82
CA ILE A 571 -1.77 6.52 -21.43
C ILE A 571 -3.10 5.96 -20.89
N VAL A 572 -3.04 5.13 -19.86
CA VAL A 572 -4.19 4.45 -19.24
C VAL A 572 -4.11 4.65 -17.72
N ARG A 573 -5.26 4.77 -17.04
CA ARG A 573 -5.31 4.83 -15.58
C ARG A 573 -4.90 3.49 -14.97
N LEU A 574 -4.22 3.50 -13.83
CA LEU A 574 -3.74 2.29 -13.15
C LEU A 574 -4.88 1.31 -12.88
N ARG A 575 -6.04 1.80 -12.39
CA ARG A 575 -7.22 0.96 -12.14
C ARG A 575 -7.80 0.31 -13.40
N ASP A 576 -7.67 0.96 -14.55
CA ASP A 576 -8.22 0.48 -15.83
C ASP A 576 -7.24 -0.42 -16.59
N MET A 577 -5.98 -0.52 -16.15
CA MET A 577 -4.93 -1.28 -16.85
C MET A 577 -5.30 -2.76 -17.03
N SER A 578 -5.91 -3.38 -16.02
CA SER A 578 -6.33 -4.78 -16.10
C SER A 578 -7.37 -5.02 -17.22
N THR A 579 -8.36 -4.13 -17.34
CA THR A 579 -9.37 -4.20 -18.40
C THR A 579 -8.79 -3.86 -19.77
N HIS A 580 -7.84 -2.93 -19.82
CA HIS A 580 -7.13 -2.55 -21.04
C HIS A 580 -6.28 -3.72 -21.58
N LEU A 581 -5.57 -4.45 -20.71
CA LEU A 581 -4.81 -5.64 -21.10
C LEU A 581 -5.73 -6.77 -21.57
N LYS A 582 -6.86 -7.00 -20.90
CA LYS A 582 -7.89 -7.94 -21.39
C LYS A 582 -8.40 -7.56 -22.78
N HIS A 583 -8.54 -6.26 -23.07
CA HIS A 583 -8.91 -5.81 -24.40
C HIS A 583 -7.83 -6.14 -25.45
N HIS A 584 -6.54 -6.02 -25.10
CA HIS A 584 -5.45 -6.48 -25.94
C HIS A 584 -5.50 -7.99 -26.19
N ASP A 585 -5.79 -8.80 -25.18
CA ASP A 585 -5.95 -10.25 -25.34
C ASP A 585 -7.12 -10.62 -26.26
N LEU A 586 -8.28 -9.95 -26.11
CA LEU A 586 -9.42 -10.14 -27.00
C LEU A 586 -9.09 -9.72 -28.44
N GLN A 587 -8.35 -8.63 -28.64
CA GLN A 587 -7.86 -8.25 -29.97
C GLN A 587 -6.88 -9.28 -30.53
N ARG A 588 -5.96 -9.81 -29.70
CA ARG A 588 -5.00 -10.85 -30.09
C ARG A 588 -5.71 -12.10 -30.60
N LEU A 589 -6.74 -12.54 -29.89
CA LEU A 589 -7.53 -13.73 -30.24
C LEU A 589 -8.44 -13.52 -31.46
N SER A 590 -9.02 -12.32 -31.62
CA SER A 590 -9.97 -12.04 -32.72
C SER A 590 -9.31 -11.69 -34.06
N ARG A 591 -7.98 -11.55 -34.11
CA ARG A 591 -7.28 -11.20 -35.36
C ARG A 591 -7.30 -12.33 -36.38
N SER A 592 -7.60 -11.96 -37.62
CA SER A 592 -7.50 -12.88 -38.76
C SER A 592 -6.05 -13.21 -39.09
N LYS A 593 -5.80 -14.47 -39.45
CA LYS A 593 -4.48 -14.97 -39.86
C LYS A 593 -3.89 -14.15 -41.02
N PRO A 594 -2.63 -13.68 -40.92
CA PRO A 594 -1.97 -12.96 -42.00
C PRO A 594 -1.83 -13.84 -43.25
N ARG A 595 -2.04 -13.27 -44.43
CA ARG A 595 -1.87 -13.99 -45.69
C ARG A 595 -0.44 -13.88 -46.18
N LEU A 596 0.18 -15.02 -46.44
CA LEU A 596 1.56 -15.10 -46.94
C LEU A 596 1.63 -14.82 -48.44
N CYS A 597 2.77 -14.27 -48.87
CA CYS A 597 3.09 -14.19 -50.30
C CYS A 597 3.09 -15.60 -50.92
N GLY A 598 2.41 -15.78 -52.06
CA GLY A 598 2.36 -17.05 -52.79
C GLY A 598 3.72 -17.53 -53.31
N ASN A 599 4.77 -16.71 -53.22
CA ASN A 599 6.15 -17.15 -53.45
C ASN A 599 6.71 -17.82 -52.19
N VAL A 600 6.96 -19.13 -52.25
CA VAL A 600 7.41 -19.96 -51.11
C VAL A 600 8.75 -19.47 -50.54
N ASN A 601 9.60 -18.85 -51.36
CA ASN A 601 10.89 -18.32 -50.91
C ASN A 601 10.79 -16.94 -50.24
N CYS A 602 9.61 -16.30 -50.26
CA CYS A 602 9.41 -14.95 -49.76
C CYS A 602 8.94 -14.97 -48.30
N GLY A 603 9.72 -14.35 -47.40
CA GLY A 603 9.34 -14.11 -46.00
C GLY A 603 8.54 -12.83 -45.80
N ARG A 604 7.58 -12.51 -46.68
CA ARG A 604 6.71 -11.33 -46.56
C ARG A 604 5.24 -11.73 -46.65
N THR A 605 4.38 -10.99 -45.97
CA THR A 605 2.93 -11.08 -46.09
C THR A 605 2.44 -10.30 -47.32
N LEU A 606 1.21 -10.55 -47.75
CA LEU A 606 0.60 -9.87 -48.91
C LEU A 606 0.21 -8.43 -48.59
N ASP A 607 -0.45 -8.25 -47.45
CA ASP A 607 -1.03 -6.97 -47.05
C ASP A 607 -0.03 -6.10 -46.25
N GLY A 608 1.09 -6.70 -45.80
CA GLY A 608 2.08 -6.03 -44.96
C GLY A 608 1.59 -5.86 -43.53
N VAL A 609 2.51 -6.06 -42.57
CA VAL A 609 2.19 -6.00 -41.14
C VAL A 609 2.98 -4.88 -40.48
N ASN A 610 2.26 -4.01 -39.76
CA ASN A 610 2.89 -2.96 -38.96
C ASN A 610 3.50 -3.52 -37.67
N LYS A 611 4.37 -2.73 -37.02
CA LYS A 611 4.91 -3.05 -35.70
C LYS A 611 3.83 -3.33 -34.64
N GLY A 612 2.67 -2.66 -34.74
CA GLY A 612 1.52 -2.85 -33.85
C GLY A 612 0.56 -3.98 -34.22
N GLY A 613 0.93 -4.92 -35.10
CA GLY A 613 0.11 -6.10 -35.40
C GLY A 613 -1.01 -5.90 -36.42
N GLU A 614 -1.26 -4.66 -36.85
CA GLU A 614 -2.31 -4.36 -37.83
C GLU A 614 -1.89 -4.75 -39.25
N VAL A 615 -2.76 -5.52 -39.91
CA VAL A 615 -2.65 -5.90 -41.32
C VAL A 615 -3.36 -4.84 -42.16
N LYS A 616 -2.61 -4.05 -42.93
CA LYS A 616 -3.22 -3.02 -43.81
C LYS A 616 -3.67 -3.67 -45.10
N VAL A 617 -4.97 -3.97 -45.25
CA VAL A 617 -5.50 -4.47 -46.53
C VAL A 617 -5.27 -3.41 -47.61
N LYS A 618 -4.29 -3.64 -48.49
CA LYS A 618 -3.93 -2.71 -49.56
C LYS A 618 -4.53 -3.16 -50.89
N GLY A 619 -5.42 -2.33 -51.45
CA GLY A 619 -5.63 -2.14 -52.90
C GLY A 619 -5.98 -3.36 -53.77
N PRO A 620 -6.19 -3.15 -55.09
CA PRO A 620 -6.60 -4.20 -56.01
C PRO A 620 -5.50 -5.27 -56.12
N ARG A 621 -5.91 -6.53 -55.96
CA ARG A 621 -5.03 -7.67 -55.82
C ARG A 621 -4.38 -8.06 -57.15
N ASN A 622 -3.14 -8.56 -57.07
CA ASN A 622 -2.48 -9.20 -58.20
C ASN A 622 -3.09 -10.60 -58.42
N ASP A 623 -3.36 -10.97 -59.68
CA ASP A 623 -3.93 -12.29 -60.06
C ASP A 623 -3.06 -13.49 -59.63
N LEU A 624 -1.81 -13.23 -59.26
CA LEU A 624 -0.81 -14.23 -58.85
C LEU A 624 -0.70 -14.43 -57.33
N GLY A 625 -1.39 -13.62 -56.51
CA GLY A 625 -1.33 -13.75 -55.05
C GLY A 625 0.09 -13.60 -54.46
N VAL A 626 0.92 -12.72 -55.04
CA VAL A 626 2.27 -12.41 -54.55
C VAL A 626 2.38 -10.94 -54.11
N CYS A 627 3.30 -10.65 -53.19
CA CYS A 627 3.54 -9.29 -52.69
C CYS A 627 4.10 -8.37 -53.78
N ASP A 628 3.96 -7.06 -53.60
CA ASP A 628 4.35 -6.03 -54.59
C ASP A 628 5.81 -6.16 -55.05
N VAL A 629 6.72 -6.57 -54.16
CA VAL A 629 8.14 -6.74 -54.50
C VAL A 629 8.38 -7.98 -55.36
N CYS A 630 7.64 -9.07 -55.12
CA CYS A 630 7.69 -10.25 -55.98
C CYS A 630 7.00 -10.03 -57.32
N PHE A 631 5.97 -9.18 -57.35
CA PHE A 631 5.20 -8.84 -58.55
C PHE A 631 5.86 -7.77 -59.42
N GLY A 632 6.62 -6.85 -58.85
CA GLY A 632 7.26 -5.73 -59.56
C GLY A 632 8.00 -6.12 -60.85
N PRO A 633 8.83 -7.19 -60.87
CA PRO A 633 9.51 -7.64 -62.09
C PRO A 633 8.59 -8.21 -63.19
N LEU A 634 7.34 -8.54 -62.85
CA LEU A 634 6.33 -9.09 -63.75
C LEU A 634 5.31 -8.02 -64.19
N TYR A 635 5.30 -6.87 -63.52
CA TYR A 635 4.37 -5.77 -63.73
C TYR A 635 4.61 -5.10 -65.08
N VAL A 636 3.52 -4.91 -65.83
CA VAL A 636 3.51 -4.18 -67.09
C VAL A 636 2.17 -3.44 -67.14
N THR A 637 2.19 -2.19 -67.61
CA THR A 637 1.01 -1.33 -67.72
C THR A 637 0.09 -1.67 -68.91
N MET A 638 0.47 -2.66 -69.73
CA MET A 638 -0.31 -3.10 -70.89
C MET A 638 -1.45 -4.03 -70.47
N TYR A 639 -2.66 -3.72 -70.92
CA TYR A 639 -3.88 -4.50 -70.65
C TYR A 639 -3.82 -5.88 -71.31
N ASP A 640 -3.80 -6.95 -70.50
CA ASP A 640 -3.70 -8.36 -70.93
C ASP A 640 -4.88 -9.18 -70.37
N PRO A 641 -6.06 -9.17 -71.02
CA PRO A 641 -7.28 -9.82 -70.53
C PRO A 641 -7.21 -11.37 -70.55
N ASP A 642 -6.30 -11.95 -71.34
CA ASP A 642 -6.11 -13.40 -71.46
C ASP A 642 -5.01 -13.96 -70.53
N GLY A 643 -4.25 -13.09 -69.84
CA GLY A 643 -3.10 -13.46 -68.99
C GLY A 643 -1.95 -14.16 -69.72
N LYS A 644 -1.98 -14.23 -71.06
CA LYS A 644 -1.00 -14.96 -71.89
C LYS A 644 0.36 -14.28 -71.85
N ALA A 645 0.41 -12.95 -71.81
CA ALA A 645 1.67 -12.22 -71.73
C ALA A 645 2.27 -12.35 -70.32
N LEU A 646 1.45 -12.35 -69.28
CA LEU A 646 1.88 -12.65 -67.91
C LEU A 646 2.49 -14.06 -67.80
N ARG A 647 1.82 -15.08 -68.35
CA ARG A 647 2.33 -16.47 -68.38
C ARG A 647 3.69 -16.58 -69.06
N ARG A 648 3.87 -15.94 -70.22
CA ARG A 648 5.16 -15.91 -70.95
C ARG A 648 6.26 -15.19 -70.15
N ARG A 649 5.92 -14.20 -69.33
CA ARG A 649 6.91 -13.52 -68.44
C ARG A 649 7.33 -14.43 -67.30
N VAL A 650 6.38 -15.13 -66.67
CA VAL A 650 6.65 -16.12 -65.63
C VAL A 650 7.52 -17.26 -66.17
N GLU A 651 7.18 -17.79 -67.34
CA GLU A 651 7.95 -18.84 -68.03
C GLU A 651 9.40 -18.40 -68.29
N ARG A 652 9.60 -17.21 -68.89
CA ARG A 652 10.94 -16.66 -69.12
C ARG A 652 11.74 -16.53 -67.82
N LYS A 653 11.12 -16.02 -66.76
CA LYS A 653 11.78 -15.85 -65.46
C LYS A 653 12.26 -17.17 -64.86
N TYR A 654 11.45 -18.23 -64.92
CA TYR A 654 11.88 -19.55 -64.45
C TYR A 654 12.97 -20.18 -65.33
N LEU A 655 12.87 -20.04 -66.66
CA LEU A 655 13.90 -20.54 -67.58
C LEU A 655 15.25 -19.86 -67.32
N THR A 656 15.27 -18.54 -67.11
CA THR A 656 16.48 -17.82 -66.70
C THR A 656 17.01 -18.34 -65.36
N GLN A 657 16.16 -18.50 -64.35
CA GLN A 657 16.58 -19.03 -63.04
C GLN A 657 17.19 -20.44 -63.12
N LEU A 658 16.66 -21.33 -63.97
CA LEU A 658 17.14 -22.72 -64.09
C LEU A 658 18.35 -22.89 -65.01
N LEU A 659 18.49 -22.07 -66.07
CA LEU A 659 19.57 -22.20 -67.05
C LEU A 659 20.81 -21.37 -66.67
N THR A 660 20.60 -20.11 -66.27
CA THR A 660 21.70 -19.19 -65.93
C THR A 660 21.92 -19.13 -64.41
N GLY A 661 20.85 -19.19 -63.62
CA GLY A 661 20.93 -18.98 -62.17
C GLY A 661 20.98 -17.51 -61.77
N CYS A 662 20.83 -17.24 -60.47
CA CYS A 662 20.83 -15.88 -59.92
C CYS A 662 22.22 -15.39 -59.47
N GLY A 663 23.24 -16.27 -59.47
CA GLY A 663 24.62 -15.92 -59.11
C GLY A 663 24.90 -15.69 -57.61
N GLN A 664 23.87 -15.73 -56.77
CA GLN A 664 23.99 -15.44 -55.32
C GLN A 664 24.37 -16.67 -54.49
N SER A 665 25.36 -16.52 -53.60
CA SER A 665 25.90 -17.59 -52.74
C SER A 665 24.95 -18.04 -51.62
N TRP A 666 24.05 -17.16 -51.18
CA TRP A 666 23.07 -17.43 -50.13
C TRP A 666 21.73 -17.98 -50.67
N CYS A 667 21.57 -18.05 -51.99
CA CYS A 667 20.33 -18.54 -52.60
C CYS A 667 20.11 -20.00 -52.24
N ARG A 668 18.95 -20.30 -51.64
CA ARG A 668 18.49 -21.67 -51.30
C ARG A 668 17.25 -22.09 -52.10
N ASN A 669 17.02 -21.51 -53.28
CA ASN A 669 15.88 -21.86 -54.12
C ASN A 669 16.16 -23.11 -54.97
N GLY A 670 15.33 -24.16 -54.85
CA GLY A 670 15.41 -25.39 -55.66
C GLY A 670 15.08 -25.19 -57.16
N TYR A 671 14.41 -24.09 -57.50
CA TYR A 671 14.11 -23.70 -58.89
C TYR A 671 15.13 -22.70 -59.45
N CYS A 672 16.36 -22.72 -58.94
CA CYS A 672 17.46 -21.89 -59.41
C CYS A 672 18.73 -22.73 -59.57
N LYS A 673 19.45 -22.58 -60.68
CA LYS A 673 20.74 -23.27 -60.91
C LYS A 673 21.73 -23.05 -59.76
N THR A 674 21.94 -21.78 -59.40
CA THR A 674 22.82 -21.40 -58.28
C THR A 674 22.31 -21.95 -56.94
N GLY A 675 21.00 -21.92 -56.69
CA GLY A 675 20.41 -22.43 -55.45
C GLY A 675 20.52 -23.95 -55.31
N ARG A 676 20.30 -24.71 -56.39
CA ARG A 676 20.50 -26.18 -56.42
C ARG A 676 21.94 -26.57 -56.13
N ARG A 677 22.90 -25.78 -56.61
CA ARG A 677 24.32 -25.95 -56.29
C ARG A 677 24.57 -25.74 -54.79
N ASN A 678 24.02 -24.68 -54.22
CA ASN A 678 24.22 -24.33 -52.80
C ASN A 678 23.52 -25.31 -51.83
N ILE A 679 22.44 -25.97 -52.24
CA ILE A 679 21.71 -26.99 -51.44
C ILE A 679 22.33 -28.39 -51.60
N GLY A 680 23.27 -28.58 -52.54
CA GLY A 680 23.87 -29.89 -52.83
C GLY A 680 22.99 -30.82 -53.67
N MET A 681 21.94 -30.30 -54.30
CA MET A 681 21.03 -31.07 -55.18
C MET A 681 21.59 -31.29 -56.60
N ALA A 682 22.69 -30.63 -56.96
CA ALA A 682 23.36 -30.78 -58.25
C ALA A 682 24.88 -30.76 -58.07
N ALA A 683 25.59 -31.72 -58.68
CA ALA A 683 27.04 -31.73 -58.76
C ALA A 683 27.55 -30.53 -59.60
N GLU A 684 28.79 -30.08 -59.36
CA GLU A 684 29.39 -28.85 -59.91
C GLU A 684 29.30 -28.67 -61.45
N SER A 685 29.06 -29.73 -62.21
CA SER A 685 29.06 -29.75 -63.68
C SER A 685 27.70 -30.01 -64.33
N GLN A 686 26.61 -30.22 -63.59
CA GLN A 686 25.34 -30.64 -64.18
C GLN A 686 24.45 -29.44 -64.54
N SER A 687 24.64 -28.90 -65.75
CA SER A 687 23.72 -27.93 -66.34
C SER A 687 22.45 -28.63 -66.81
N MET A 688 21.30 -28.19 -66.32
CA MET A 688 20.00 -28.69 -66.80
C MET A 688 19.76 -28.32 -68.26
N SER A 689 19.24 -29.25 -69.04
CA SER A 689 18.84 -28.97 -70.42
C SER A 689 17.54 -28.15 -70.45
N SER A 690 17.33 -27.39 -71.54
CA SER A 690 16.10 -26.61 -71.74
C SER A 690 14.84 -27.48 -71.72
N LYS A 691 14.94 -28.73 -72.19
CA LYS A 691 13.85 -29.71 -72.22
C LYS A 691 13.45 -30.15 -70.80
N GLU A 692 14.41 -30.38 -69.93
CA GLU A 692 14.15 -30.75 -68.52
C GLU A 692 13.65 -29.56 -67.70
N ALA A 693 14.16 -28.35 -67.96
CA ALA A 693 13.67 -27.13 -67.32
C ALA A 693 12.20 -26.85 -67.68
N LEU A 694 11.83 -26.98 -68.96
CA LEU A 694 10.44 -26.83 -69.42
C LEU A 694 9.51 -27.90 -68.82
N ALA A 695 9.98 -29.14 -68.68
CA ALA A 695 9.20 -30.20 -68.05
C ALA A 695 8.87 -29.90 -66.57
N MET A 696 9.79 -29.27 -65.82
CA MET A 696 9.55 -28.86 -64.43
C MET A 696 8.63 -27.64 -64.29
N ILE A 697 8.66 -26.71 -65.25
CA ILE A 697 7.89 -25.46 -65.17
C ILE A 697 6.47 -25.65 -65.71
N LYS A 698 6.24 -26.59 -66.64
CA LYS A 698 4.94 -26.87 -67.27
C LYS A 698 3.77 -27.03 -66.27
N PRO A 699 3.87 -27.81 -65.18
CA PRO A 699 2.77 -27.94 -64.20
C PRO A 699 2.48 -26.61 -63.46
N ILE A 700 3.51 -25.81 -63.16
CA ILE A 700 3.35 -24.49 -62.53
C ILE A 700 2.63 -23.52 -63.47
N LEU A 701 2.94 -23.58 -64.78
CA LEU A 701 2.32 -22.73 -65.79
C LEU A 701 0.88 -23.13 -66.15
N GLU A 702 0.53 -24.40 -65.98
CA GLU A 702 -0.83 -24.90 -66.20
C GLU A 702 -1.75 -24.52 -65.03
N GLY A 703 -1.28 -24.68 -63.79
CA GLY A 703 -2.06 -24.28 -62.60
C GLY A 703 -2.19 -22.75 -62.40
N LEU A 704 -1.40 -21.93 -63.11
CA LEU A 704 -1.61 -20.47 -63.17
C LEU A 704 -3.02 -20.07 -63.63
N LYS A 705 -3.72 -20.93 -64.39
CA LYS A 705 -5.10 -20.72 -64.81
C LYS A 705 -6.12 -20.95 -63.69
N GLU A 706 -5.75 -21.73 -62.68
CA GLU A 706 -6.62 -22.18 -61.57
C GLU A 706 -6.48 -21.29 -60.32
N GLY A 707 -5.53 -20.34 -60.31
CA GLY A 707 -5.52 -19.20 -59.39
C GLY A 707 -4.83 -19.39 -58.03
N ASN A 708 -4.15 -20.52 -57.76
CA ASN A 708 -3.43 -20.69 -56.48
C ASN A 708 -2.27 -21.68 -56.54
N VAL A 709 -1.23 -21.38 -57.32
CA VAL A 709 -0.02 -22.22 -57.41
C VAL A 709 1.12 -21.60 -56.64
N PRO A 710 1.83 -22.36 -55.78
CA PRO A 710 3.03 -21.87 -55.11
C PRO A 710 4.10 -21.47 -56.14
N MET A 711 4.58 -20.24 -56.04
CA MET A 711 5.64 -19.71 -56.89
C MET A 711 7.00 -19.90 -56.21
N HIS A 712 8.05 -20.05 -57.02
CA HIS A 712 9.43 -20.25 -56.56
C HIS A 712 10.39 -19.28 -57.25
N PHE A 713 10.11 -17.98 -57.15
CA PHE A 713 11.01 -16.95 -57.66
C PHE A 713 12.18 -16.73 -56.69
N CYS A 714 13.37 -16.44 -57.23
CA CYS A 714 14.47 -15.95 -56.41
C CYS A 714 14.11 -14.57 -55.83
N THR A 715 14.31 -14.40 -54.52
CA THR A 715 14.06 -13.15 -53.76
C THR A 715 15.37 -12.59 -53.23
N ASP A 716 15.31 -11.45 -52.53
CA ASP A 716 16.42 -10.86 -51.78
C ASP A 716 16.84 -11.71 -50.56
N GLU A 717 18.07 -11.47 -50.10
CA GLU A 717 18.69 -12.17 -48.97
C GLU A 717 17.87 -12.04 -47.68
N ALA A 718 17.37 -10.83 -47.39
CA ALA A 718 16.59 -10.55 -46.20
C ALA A 718 15.27 -11.34 -46.19
N SER A 719 14.53 -11.36 -47.31
CA SER A 719 13.29 -12.15 -47.41
C SER A 719 13.52 -13.66 -47.27
N GLN A 720 14.60 -14.19 -47.87
CA GLN A 720 14.89 -15.62 -47.79
C GLN A 720 15.39 -16.03 -46.40
N LYS A 721 16.20 -15.19 -45.74
CA LYS A 721 16.60 -15.38 -44.33
C LYS A 721 15.39 -15.36 -43.40
N ARG A 722 14.51 -14.35 -43.52
CA ARG A 722 13.28 -14.26 -42.71
C ARG A 722 12.39 -15.49 -42.88
N ARG A 723 12.23 -16.00 -44.11
CA ARG A 723 11.47 -17.22 -44.36
C ARG A 723 12.05 -18.44 -43.62
N SER A 724 13.36 -18.64 -43.72
CA SER A 724 14.05 -19.75 -43.03
C SER A 724 13.97 -19.62 -41.51
N LEU A 725 14.07 -18.39 -40.97
CA LEU A 725 13.91 -18.14 -39.53
C LEU A 725 12.47 -18.36 -39.07
N ALA A 726 11.47 -17.97 -39.87
CA ALA A 726 10.05 -18.18 -39.56
C ALA A 726 9.72 -19.67 -39.44
N GLU A 727 10.26 -20.49 -40.36
CA GLU A 727 10.10 -21.95 -40.35
C GLU A 727 10.76 -22.59 -39.13
N MET A 728 11.91 -22.06 -38.68
CA MET A 728 12.57 -22.50 -37.45
C MET A 728 11.71 -22.20 -36.22
N VAL A 729 11.23 -20.97 -36.08
CA VAL A 729 10.37 -20.54 -34.95
C VAL A 729 9.05 -21.33 -34.93
N ALA A 730 8.45 -21.60 -36.10
CA ALA A 730 7.26 -22.44 -36.20
C ALA A 730 7.53 -23.90 -35.79
N ALA A 731 8.72 -24.43 -36.08
CA ALA A 731 9.12 -25.79 -35.74
C ALA A 731 9.53 -25.96 -34.26
N GLU A 732 10.09 -24.94 -33.61
CA GLU A 732 10.43 -24.93 -32.17
C GLU A 732 9.19 -25.27 -31.32
N GLY A 733 8.04 -24.71 -31.67
CA GLY A 733 6.77 -24.98 -30.99
C GLY A 733 6.22 -26.39 -31.19
N ASP A 734 6.62 -27.11 -32.25
CA ASP A 734 6.19 -28.48 -32.53
C ASP A 734 7.07 -29.54 -31.84
N GLN A 735 8.35 -29.25 -31.60
CA GLN A 735 9.29 -30.16 -30.94
C GLN A 735 9.02 -30.31 -29.43
N SER A 736 8.54 -29.24 -28.77
CA SER A 736 8.12 -29.28 -27.36
C SER A 736 6.94 -30.23 -27.10
N ARG A 737 6.21 -30.65 -28.14
CA ARG A 737 5.06 -31.56 -28.04
C ARG A 737 5.46 -33.04 -27.98
N LYS A 738 6.66 -33.40 -28.46
CA LYS A 738 7.14 -34.79 -28.55
C LYS A 738 8.16 -35.19 -27.48
N GLY A 739 8.72 -34.24 -26.75
CA GLY A 739 9.70 -34.51 -25.68
C GLY A 739 9.21 -34.00 -24.33
N LYS A 740 8.94 -34.92 -23.40
CA LYS A 740 8.65 -34.71 -21.96
C LYS A 740 7.20 -34.38 -21.61
N ALA A 741 6.41 -35.44 -21.44
CA ALA A 741 5.12 -35.44 -20.74
C ALA A 741 5.24 -35.70 -19.21
N LYS A 742 6.44 -35.60 -18.62
CA LYS A 742 6.64 -35.77 -17.17
C LYS A 742 7.60 -34.69 -16.67
N GLU A 743 7.20 -34.02 -15.60
CA GLU A 743 7.92 -32.97 -14.86
C GLU A 743 7.97 -31.58 -15.50
N ARG A 744 6.93 -30.78 -15.25
CA ARG A 744 6.98 -29.40 -14.72
C ARG A 744 5.56 -28.83 -14.68
N GLN A 745 5.00 -28.67 -13.48
CA GLN A 745 3.62 -28.19 -13.27
C GLN A 745 3.44 -26.67 -13.33
N ASN A 746 4.52 -25.88 -13.47
CA ASN A 746 4.44 -24.42 -13.55
C ASN A 746 5.16 -23.89 -14.78
N MET A 747 4.54 -24.01 -15.96
CA MET A 747 4.87 -23.14 -17.10
C MET A 747 3.69 -23.14 -18.07
N THR A 748 3.01 -22.02 -18.18
CA THR A 748 1.90 -21.77 -19.11
C THR A 748 2.33 -22.02 -20.57
N GLU A 749 1.58 -22.87 -21.25
CA GLU A 749 1.24 -22.76 -22.68
C GLU A 749 2.40 -22.67 -23.69
N ASN A 750 3.23 -23.71 -23.78
CA ASN A 750 4.17 -23.85 -24.89
C ASN A 750 3.51 -24.44 -26.16
N SER A 751 2.38 -23.85 -26.59
CA SER A 751 1.75 -24.16 -27.87
C SER A 751 2.39 -23.34 -28.98
N GLY A 752 3.01 -24.00 -29.95
CA GLY A 752 3.62 -23.34 -31.10
C GLY A 752 2.68 -22.40 -31.85
N TYR A 753 3.26 -21.42 -32.55
CA TYR A 753 2.54 -20.48 -33.41
C TYR A 753 2.39 -21.05 -34.83
N GLU A 754 1.38 -20.58 -35.56
CA GLU A 754 1.22 -20.91 -36.97
C GLU A 754 2.28 -20.21 -37.84
N PRO A 755 2.74 -20.83 -38.95
CA PRO A 755 3.81 -20.27 -39.78
C PRO A 755 3.46 -18.90 -40.37
N GLU A 756 2.18 -18.60 -40.57
CA GLU A 756 1.67 -17.30 -41.03
C GLU A 756 2.05 -16.18 -40.07
N TRP A 757 1.88 -16.40 -38.78
CA TRP A 757 2.24 -15.46 -37.72
C TRP A 757 3.75 -15.31 -37.56
N CYS A 758 4.50 -16.40 -37.71
CA CYS A 758 5.97 -16.37 -37.64
C CYS A 758 6.60 -15.54 -38.78
N VAL A 759 6.02 -15.58 -39.98
CA VAL A 759 6.49 -14.73 -41.09
C VAL A 759 6.10 -13.27 -40.85
N ALA A 760 4.88 -13.02 -40.36
CA ALA A 760 4.41 -11.67 -40.04
C ALA A 760 5.28 -10.99 -38.96
N SER A 761 5.67 -11.72 -37.91
CA SER A 761 6.50 -11.19 -36.83
C SER A 761 7.88 -10.77 -37.33
N LEU A 762 8.53 -11.59 -38.16
CA LEU A 762 9.84 -11.30 -38.73
C LEU A 762 9.81 -10.20 -39.80
N GLU A 763 8.68 -10.01 -40.47
CA GLU A 763 8.45 -8.84 -41.32
C GLU A 763 8.36 -7.55 -40.48
N ALA A 764 7.59 -7.56 -39.39
CA ALA A 764 7.39 -6.41 -38.52
C ALA A 764 8.64 -6.00 -37.74
N THR A 765 9.48 -6.96 -37.32
CA THR A 765 10.69 -6.71 -36.51
C THR A 765 11.97 -6.59 -37.35
N GLY A 766 11.87 -6.79 -38.67
CA GLY A 766 13.00 -6.69 -39.58
C GLY A 766 13.93 -7.91 -39.62
N GLY A 767 13.63 -8.98 -38.86
CA GLY A 767 14.40 -10.23 -38.83
C GLY A 767 15.11 -10.53 -37.50
N ASP A 768 14.82 -9.76 -36.45
CA ASP A 768 15.33 -9.97 -35.09
C ASP A 768 14.47 -11.01 -34.34
N LEU A 769 15.08 -12.10 -33.85
CA LEU A 769 14.39 -13.25 -33.27
C LEU A 769 13.73 -12.95 -31.92
N ASP A 770 14.40 -12.19 -31.04
CA ASP A 770 13.88 -11.94 -29.69
C ASP A 770 12.69 -10.97 -29.74
N LYS A 771 12.80 -9.95 -30.58
CA LYS A 771 11.68 -9.05 -30.87
C LYS A 771 10.53 -9.77 -31.56
N ALA A 772 10.83 -10.73 -32.46
CA ALA A 772 9.79 -11.51 -33.12
C ALA A 772 9.03 -12.41 -32.13
N ARG A 773 9.71 -12.98 -31.13
CA ARG A 773 9.06 -13.74 -30.05
C ARG A 773 8.18 -12.87 -29.16
N GLY A 774 8.66 -11.68 -28.77
CA GLY A 774 7.85 -10.71 -28.03
C GLY A 774 6.60 -10.29 -28.82
N TRP A 775 6.78 -9.98 -30.09
CA TRP A 775 5.66 -9.65 -30.98
C TRP A 775 4.65 -10.78 -31.12
N LEU A 776 5.09 -12.04 -31.22
CA LEU A 776 4.18 -13.19 -31.30
C LEU A 776 3.33 -13.33 -30.03
N ARG A 777 3.94 -13.17 -28.85
CA ARG A 777 3.23 -13.22 -27.57
C ARG A 777 2.16 -12.12 -27.47
N ASP A 778 2.51 -10.92 -27.90
CA ASP A 778 1.65 -9.75 -27.69
C ASP A 778 0.56 -9.64 -28.78
N PHE A 779 0.80 -10.18 -29.99
CA PHE A 779 -0.08 -9.95 -31.15
C PHE A 779 -0.68 -11.19 -31.83
N ALA A 780 -0.15 -12.40 -31.60
CA ALA A 780 -0.62 -13.62 -32.27
C ALA A 780 -1.28 -14.62 -31.30
N PRO A 781 -2.35 -15.31 -31.72
CA PRO A 781 -2.88 -16.46 -30.99
C PRO A 781 -1.98 -17.68 -31.20
N THR A 782 -1.81 -18.49 -30.16
CA THR A 782 -1.15 -19.79 -30.27
C THR A 782 -2.06 -20.79 -30.99
N ARG A 783 -1.49 -21.90 -31.51
CA ARG A 783 -2.30 -22.96 -32.15
C ARG A 783 -3.34 -23.59 -31.22
N ALA A 784 -3.12 -23.60 -29.91
CA ALA A 784 -4.07 -24.14 -28.95
C ALA A 784 -5.23 -23.17 -28.68
N GLU A 785 -4.93 -21.87 -28.58
CA GLU A 785 -5.92 -20.82 -28.39
C GLU A 785 -6.78 -20.62 -29.64
N ALA A 786 -6.19 -20.69 -30.84
CA ALA A 786 -6.92 -20.56 -32.10
C ALA A 786 -7.84 -21.75 -32.43
N ALA A 787 -7.71 -22.86 -31.68
CA ALA A 787 -8.53 -24.06 -31.83
C ALA A 787 -9.74 -24.10 -30.85
N LYS A 788 -9.77 -23.19 -29.87
CA LYS A 788 -10.91 -22.95 -28.98
C LYS A 788 -11.81 -21.88 -29.61
#